data_AF-A0A1Q7RJE0-F1
#
_entry.id   AF-A0A1Q7RJE0-F1
#
_cell.length_a   1.000
_cell.length_b   1.000
_cell.length_c   1.000
_cell.angle_alpha   90.00
_cell.angle_beta   90.00
_cell.angle_gamma   90.00
#
_symmetry.space_group_name_H-M   'P 1'
#
loop_
_entity.id
_entity.type
_entity.pdbx_description
1 polymer ?
#
loop_
_entity_poly.entity_id
_entity_poly.type
_entity_poly.pdbx_seq_one_letter_code
_entity_poly.pdbx_strand_id
1 'polypeptide(L)'
;MRGGGESESPGAGVGGLLSRVGIPLAGALALAGQTVLSTGRGLYLSLGPGVALLGLALALLIYVLPRRRDTPNAGPEAAAGAGTAPRSLPRGVESAVVAILLLGGLYLRLYRIDLIPWGLNNDEAINALEVRDIAAGKPFATLTERGLNRETMFHYLAAYSYRSSGIQLNLLRAMPAVFGLTPKLLSDQLIDAVFPLRSVSVAAGTLTLLLLYLFARDRFGWPVALLATAFLAASPWHLLYSRVGERTVLAPLFAIVTIGLFLKALESGRTRDYVGWGVFAGLGFWTYTSFRAIPIALIAFALLRRPLGWAGDGAAGPRARRAALIALGIAAVLVVALTLLSGLGPVGFVTRGAYAALITPKANFGLNLLASLGMASYYPARYAVIQTDAFISDGISTTYGLIGLAPETTVVAALSILGLVYAAWRALRRRDAVCGLLVLCYLALLLTVGFAGPSLTRMLLNAPWLCLFAALLAARVFQDVAALRPPLTVWVGAALIGSLVAWNCVQGYTNLFLRAGRSEQAMQNFGPTQTIMGMFVRTLPPDQMIYVLHTLRIDTLKYLIGDRPNVHLVSDPSILDLDGVIKGPKTRYLIMRYPLGDASQVADSRFDPDKVIFYTFTLWKDDKGQAMPPPGASPGEVPPLGELPPLGKTPPARQPGAGRPPGQP
;
A
#
# COMPACT_ATOMS: atom_id res chain seq x y z
N MET A 1 -13.72 -69.55 -26.00
CA MET A 1 -14.30 -68.34 -26.59
C MET A 1 -13.58 -67.13 -26.01
N ARG A 2 -12.94 -66.33 -26.87
CA ARG A 2 -12.25 -65.07 -26.52
C ARG A 2 -13.30 -64.01 -26.20
N GLY A 3 -13.14 -63.31 -25.08
CA GLY A 3 -13.84 -62.06 -24.78
C GLY A 3 -12.78 -60.99 -24.48
N GLY A 4 -12.54 -60.10 -25.44
CA GLY A 4 -11.53 -59.05 -25.36
C GLY A 4 -11.94 -57.94 -24.38
N GLY A 5 -11.04 -57.64 -23.45
CA GLY A 5 -11.07 -56.37 -22.71
C GLY A 5 -10.44 -55.28 -23.58
N GLU A 6 -11.26 -54.35 -24.05
CA GLU A 6 -10.78 -53.11 -24.66
C GLU A 6 -10.01 -52.31 -23.60
N SER A 7 -8.71 -52.15 -23.83
CA SER A 7 -7.92 -51.13 -23.19
C SER A 7 -8.35 -49.77 -23.73
N GLU A 8 -9.18 -49.04 -23.00
CA GLU A 8 -9.35 -47.61 -23.24
C GLU A 8 -8.00 -46.91 -23.08
N SER A 9 -7.42 -46.50 -24.21
CA SER A 9 -6.26 -45.60 -24.23
C SER A 9 -6.61 -44.34 -23.43
N PRO A 10 -5.69 -43.75 -22.63
CA PRO A 10 -5.95 -42.49 -21.97
C PRO A 10 -6.14 -41.43 -23.05
N GLY A 11 -7.40 -41.05 -23.27
CA GLY A 11 -7.83 -40.14 -24.32
C GLY A 11 -6.91 -38.92 -24.41
N ALA A 12 -6.35 -38.74 -25.59
CA ALA A 12 -5.72 -37.52 -26.04
C ALA A 12 -6.77 -36.39 -26.12
N GLY A 13 -7.24 -35.93 -24.96
CA GLY A 13 -8.14 -34.79 -24.85
C GLY A 13 -7.38 -33.48 -25.04
N VAL A 14 -8.15 -32.41 -25.29
CA VAL A 14 -7.68 -31.01 -25.40
C VAL A 14 -6.72 -30.61 -24.26
N GLY A 15 -6.89 -31.17 -23.05
CA GLY A 15 -5.98 -30.97 -21.91
C GLY A 15 -4.56 -31.57 -22.09
N GLY A 16 -4.42 -32.68 -22.81
CA GLY A 16 -3.13 -33.28 -23.16
C GLY A 16 -2.37 -32.44 -24.18
N LEU A 17 -3.06 -31.94 -25.20
CA LEU A 17 -2.50 -31.04 -26.22
C LEU A 17 -2.07 -29.70 -25.62
N LEU A 18 -2.90 -29.10 -24.75
CA LEU A 18 -2.59 -27.85 -24.04
C LEU A 18 -1.39 -27.99 -23.09
N SER A 19 -1.22 -29.14 -22.43
CA SER A 19 -0.07 -29.38 -21.57
C SER A 19 1.25 -29.54 -22.34
N ARG A 20 1.20 -30.12 -23.56
CA ARG A 20 2.37 -30.40 -24.40
C ARG A 20 2.82 -29.18 -25.22
N VAL A 21 1.88 -28.32 -25.63
CA VAL A 21 2.16 -27.17 -26.50
C VAL A 21 2.10 -25.84 -25.74
N GLY A 22 1.16 -25.69 -24.80
CA GLY A 22 0.91 -24.41 -24.12
C GLY A 22 2.03 -23.99 -23.16
N ILE A 23 2.62 -24.93 -22.42
CA ILE A 23 3.74 -24.67 -21.51
C ILE A 23 5.01 -24.22 -22.26
N PRO A 24 5.49 -24.94 -23.30
CA PRO A 24 6.64 -24.50 -24.09
C PRO A 24 6.37 -23.22 -24.88
N LEU A 25 5.16 -23.03 -25.42
CA LEU A 25 4.79 -21.79 -26.12
C LEU A 25 4.78 -20.59 -25.16
N ALA A 26 4.28 -20.75 -23.93
CA ALA A 26 4.32 -19.71 -22.91
C ALA A 26 5.76 -19.41 -22.43
N GLY A 27 6.61 -20.43 -22.31
CA GLY A 27 8.03 -20.27 -22.03
C GLY A 27 8.77 -19.51 -23.15
N ALA A 28 8.46 -19.82 -24.42
CA ALA A 28 9.01 -19.12 -25.58
C ALA A 28 8.55 -17.66 -25.65
N LEU A 29 7.28 -17.38 -25.34
CA LEU A 29 6.74 -16.02 -25.25
C LEU A 29 7.34 -15.22 -24.09
N ALA A 30 7.64 -15.86 -22.96
CA ALA A 30 8.34 -15.23 -21.83
C ALA A 30 9.79 -14.84 -22.20
N LEU A 31 10.52 -15.74 -22.89
CA LEU A 31 11.86 -15.47 -23.40
C LEU A 31 11.87 -14.38 -24.48
N ALA A 32 10.88 -14.37 -25.38
CA ALA A 32 10.70 -13.32 -26.39
C ALA A 32 10.35 -11.96 -25.74
N GLY A 33 9.59 -11.95 -24.65
CA GLY A 33 9.37 -10.75 -23.83
C GLY A 33 10.66 -10.21 -23.21
N GLN A 34 11.59 -11.10 -22.84
CA GLN A 34 12.89 -10.76 -22.25
C GLN A 34 13.90 -10.19 -23.26
N THR A 35 13.92 -10.68 -24.50
CA THR A 35 14.74 -10.09 -25.57
C THR A 35 14.24 -8.71 -26.00
N VAL A 36 12.92 -8.49 -26.00
CA VAL A 36 12.32 -7.18 -26.29
C VAL A 36 12.56 -6.16 -25.16
N LEU A 37 12.70 -6.60 -23.90
CA LEU A 37 13.10 -5.74 -22.78
C LEU A 37 14.54 -5.21 -22.90
N SER A 38 15.41 -5.89 -23.66
CA SER A 38 16.82 -5.49 -23.81
C SER A 38 17.04 -4.33 -24.81
N THR A 39 16.02 -3.90 -25.56
CA THR A 39 16.16 -2.94 -26.67
C THR A 39 15.51 -1.57 -26.46
N GLY A 40 14.93 -1.30 -25.29
CA GLY A 40 14.80 0.06 -24.73
C GLY A 40 13.97 1.11 -25.48
N ARG A 41 12.75 0.83 -25.98
CA ARG A 41 11.81 1.89 -26.45
C ARG A 41 10.31 1.55 -26.24
N GLY A 42 9.52 2.51 -25.74
CA GLY A 42 8.06 2.64 -25.99
C GLY A 42 7.04 2.21 -24.92
N LEU A 43 5.99 3.02 -24.72
CA LEU A 43 4.91 2.89 -23.72
C LEU A 43 4.02 1.62 -23.89
N TYR A 44 3.87 1.13 -25.12
CA TYR A 44 3.01 -0.02 -25.47
C TYR A 44 3.68 -1.39 -25.28
N LEU A 45 4.95 -1.44 -24.89
CA LEU A 45 5.72 -2.68 -24.69
C LEU A 45 5.75 -3.17 -23.22
N SER A 46 5.18 -2.39 -22.30
CA SER A 46 4.96 -2.80 -20.89
C SER A 46 3.91 -3.90 -20.72
N LEU A 47 3.12 -4.18 -21.77
CA LEU A 47 2.11 -5.23 -21.78
C LEU A 47 2.67 -6.62 -22.13
N GLY A 48 3.82 -6.71 -22.80
CA GLY A 48 4.38 -8.00 -23.28
C GLY A 48 4.66 -9.01 -22.16
N PRO A 49 5.42 -8.65 -21.12
CA PRO A 49 5.66 -9.53 -19.97
C PRO A 49 4.37 -9.82 -19.19
N GLY A 50 3.46 -8.85 -19.10
CA GLY A 50 2.15 -9.03 -18.47
C GLY A 50 1.27 -10.04 -19.21
N VAL A 51 1.21 -9.95 -20.55
CA VAL A 51 0.47 -10.88 -21.42
C VAL A 51 1.13 -12.25 -21.46
N ALA A 52 2.46 -12.35 -21.45
CA ALA A 52 3.18 -13.62 -21.37
C ALA A 52 2.99 -14.30 -20.01
N LEU A 53 3.03 -13.54 -18.91
CA LEU A 53 2.71 -14.05 -17.57
C LEU A 53 1.23 -14.42 -17.44
N LEU A 54 0.32 -13.63 -18.00
CA LEU A 54 -1.11 -13.91 -18.03
C LEU A 54 -1.41 -15.14 -18.89
N GLY A 55 -0.72 -15.31 -20.03
CA GLY A 55 -0.81 -16.46 -20.92
C GLY A 55 -0.24 -17.74 -20.31
N LEU A 56 0.93 -17.65 -19.68
CA LEU A 56 1.52 -18.74 -18.88
C LEU A 56 0.58 -19.14 -17.75
N ALA A 57 0.06 -18.16 -17.03
CA ALA A 57 -0.78 -18.43 -15.89
C ALA A 57 -2.19 -18.89 -16.30
N LEU A 58 -2.71 -18.49 -17.47
CA LEU A 58 -3.93 -19.04 -18.08
C LEU A 58 -3.71 -20.50 -18.54
N ALA A 59 -2.56 -20.79 -19.15
CA ALA A 59 -2.16 -22.16 -19.52
C ALA A 59 -2.01 -23.04 -18.28
N LEU A 60 -1.43 -22.52 -17.20
CA LEU A 60 -1.34 -23.20 -15.90
C LEU A 60 -2.72 -23.36 -15.26
N LEU A 61 -3.61 -22.38 -15.33
CA LEU A 61 -4.97 -22.49 -14.82
C LEU A 61 -5.74 -23.60 -15.57
N ILE A 62 -5.67 -23.61 -16.91
CA ILE A 62 -6.29 -24.66 -17.74
C ILE A 62 -5.64 -26.03 -17.48
N TYR A 63 -4.36 -26.07 -17.10
CA TYR A 63 -3.67 -27.30 -16.71
C TYR A 63 -4.07 -27.82 -15.32
N VAL A 64 -4.33 -26.91 -14.37
CA VAL A 64 -4.66 -27.20 -12.97
C VAL A 64 -6.13 -27.63 -12.81
N LEU A 65 -7.06 -26.95 -13.49
CA LEU A 65 -8.51 -27.16 -13.35
C LEU A 65 -8.98 -28.62 -13.61
N PRO A 66 -8.39 -29.40 -14.54
CA PRO A 66 -8.79 -30.80 -14.79
C PRO A 66 -8.20 -31.82 -13.82
N ARG A 67 -7.14 -31.51 -13.07
CA ARG A 67 -6.44 -32.51 -12.25
C ARG A 67 -7.13 -32.76 -10.91
N ARG A 68 -7.78 -33.93 -10.80
CA ARG A 68 -8.19 -34.52 -9.52
C ARG A 68 -6.97 -35.14 -8.80
N ARG A 69 -6.17 -34.33 -8.11
CA ARG A 69 -5.39 -34.81 -6.94
C ARG A 69 -5.38 -33.72 -5.88
N ASP A 70 -6.34 -33.87 -4.97
CA ASP A 70 -6.18 -33.84 -3.51
C ASP A 70 -7.55 -34.15 -2.90
N THR A 71 -7.57 -35.14 -2.02
CA THR A 71 -8.72 -35.72 -1.34
C THR A 71 -9.29 -34.75 -0.31
N PRO A 72 -10.52 -34.24 -0.47
CA PRO A 72 -11.26 -33.65 0.62
C PRO A 72 -11.88 -34.79 1.45
N ASN A 73 -11.64 -34.80 2.77
CA ASN A 73 -12.14 -35.76 3.77
C ASN A 73 -11.20 -36.91 4.18
N ALA A 74 -10.01 -36.59 4.67
CA ALA A 74 -9.28 -37.51 5.54
C ALA A 74 -9.16 -36.86 6.93
N GLY A 75 -9.80 -37.48 7.93
CA GLY A 75 -9.53 -37.15 9.34
C GLY A 75 -8.05 -37.40 9.68
N PRO A 76 -7.57 -36.92 10.84
CA PRO A 76 -6.15 -36.93 11.20
C PRO A 76 -5.47 -38.32 11.12
N GLU A 77 -6.23 -39.42 11.17
CA GLU A 77 -5.70 -40.79 11.10
C GLU A 77 -5.51 -41.32 9.66
N ALA A 78 -6.21 -40.80 8.65
CA ALA A 78 -6.07 -41.26 7.26
C ALA A 78 -4.91 -40.58 6.50
N ALA A 79 -4.21 -39.64 7.13
CA ALA A 79 -3.02 -38.97 6.57
C ALA A 79 -1.75 -39.85 6.56
N ALA A 80 -1.79 -41.04 7.15
CA ALA A 80 -0.63 -41.93 7.23
C ALA A 80 -0.39 -42.82 6.00
N GLY A 81 -1.36 -42.90 5.05
CA GLY A 81 -1.36 -43.99 4.05
C GLY A 81 -1.30 -43.62 2.56
N ALA A 82 -1.40 -42.35 2.15
CA ALA A 82 -1.43 -41.99 0.72
C ALA A 82 -0.49 -40.82 0.40
N GLY A 83 0.48 -41.07 -0.49
CA GLY A 83 1.62 -40.21 -0.75
C GLY A 83 1.32 -38.78 -1.23
N THR A 84 2.26 -37.90 -0.89
CA THR A 84 2.53 -36.54 -1.41
C THR A 84 1.82 -35.33 -0.78
N ALA A 85 1.41 -35.40 0.49
CA ALA A 85 1.40 -34.18 1.30
C ALA A 85 2.85 -33.66 1.42
N PRO A 86 3.16 -32.37 1.18
CA PRO A 86 4.51 -31.85 1.39
C PRO A 86 4.90 -32.11 2.85
N ARG A 87 5.99 -32.84 3.05
CA ARG A 87 6.53 -33.11 4.40
C ARG A 87 6.61 -31.78 5.14
N SER A 88 6.15 -31.76 6.40
CA SER A 88 6.29 -30.58 7.25
C SER A 88 7.76 -30.20 7.31
N LEU A 89 8.07 -28.93 7.05
CA LEU A 89 9.40 -28.40 7.30
C LEU A 89 9.80 -28.69 8.76
N PRO A 90 11.07 -28.99 9.05
CA PRO A 90 11.55 -29.00 10.42
C PRO A 90 11.16 -27.68 11.08
N ARG A 91 10.60 -27.72 12.29
CA ARG A 91 10.05 -26.53 12.96
C ARG A 91 11.05 -25.36 13.00
N GLY A 92 12.34 -25.65 13.24
CA GLY A 92 13.40 -24.65 13.23
C GLY A 92 13.60 -23.95 11.88
N VAL A 93 13.45 -24.67 10.77
CA VAL A 93 13.59 -24.11 9.41
C VAL A 93 12.39 -23.23 9.07
N GLU A 94 11.16 -23.69 9.37
CA GLU A 94 9.95 -22.88 9.14
C GLU A 94 10.02 -21.58 9.95
N SER A 95 10.35 -21.66 11.24
CA SER A 95 10.52 -20.48 12.09
C SER A 95 11.61 -19.54 11.61
N ALA A 96 12.75 -20.06 11.12
CA ALA A 96 13.83 -19.24 10.57
C ALA A 96 13.39 -18.49 9.30
N VAL A 97 12.70 -19.15 8.37
CA VAL A 97 12.20 -18.51 7.15
C VAL A 97 11.15 -17.45 7.48
N VAL A 98 10.25 -17.72 8.42
CA VAL A 98 9.28 -16.72 8.89
C VAL A 98 10.00 -15.52 9.51
N ALA A 99 11.01 -15.75 10.35
CA ALA A 99 11.81 -14.66 10.92
C ALA A 99 12.49 -13.83 9.83
N ILE A 100 13.06 -14.46 8.79
CA ILE A 100 13.64 -13.75 7.64
C ILE A 100 12.59 -12.91 6.91
N LEU A 101 11.39 -13.43 6.68
CA LEU A 101 10.32 -12.68 6.02
C LEU A 101 9.82 -11.49 6.86
N LEU A 102 9.68 -11.68 8.18
CA LEU A 102 9.26 -10.62 9.09
C LEU A 102 10.34 -9.54 9.25
N LEU A 103 11.59 -9.94 9.48
CA LEU A 103 12.72 -9.03 9.62
C LEU A 103 13.04 -8.33 8.28
N GLY A 104 12.98 -9.05 7.16
CA GLY A 104 13.12 -8.47 5.82
C GLY A 104 11.99 -7.50 5.48
N GLY A 105 10.75 -7.84 5.85
CA GLY A 105 9.60 -6.95 5.70
C GLY A 105 9.70 -5.69 6.57
N LEU A 106 10.16 -5.82 7.82
CA LEU A 106 10.45 -4.68 8.70
C LEU A 106 11.60 -3.84 8.15
N TYR A 107 12.66 -4.49 7.66
CA TYR A 107 13.78 -3.84 6.98
C TYR A 107 13.31 -2.99 5.81
N LEU A 108 12.51 -3.53 4.89
CA LEU A 108 11.97 -2.76 3.77
C LEU A 108 11.06 -1.61 4.22
N ARG A 109 10.50 -1.63 5.43
CA ARG A 109 9.69 -0.51 5.97
C ARG A 109 10.53 0.59 6.60
N LEU A 110 11.70 0.25 7.14
CA LEU A 110 12.62 1.20 7.77
C LEU A 110 13.72 1.70 6.83
N TYR A 111 14.05 0.92 5.79
CA TYR A 111 15.09 1.24 4.82
C TYR A 111 14.84 2.58 4.18
N ARG A 112 15.74 3.55 4.35
CA ARG A 112 15.60 4.90 3.80
C ARG A 112 14.29 5.61 4.18
N ILE A 113 13.73 5.35 5.38
CA ILE A 113 12.47 5.98 5.84
C ILE A 113 12.58 7.50 6.03
N ASP A 114 13.80 7.98 6.17
CA ASP A 114 14.24 9.38 6.14
C ASP A 114 14.07 10.05 4.77
N LEU A 115 14.11 9.28 3.70
CA LEU A 115 14.17 9.80 2.33
C LEU A 115 13.05 9.31 1.41
N ILE A 116 12.40 8.17 1.71
CA ILE A 116 11.42 7.57 0.81
C ILE A 116 10.15 7.18 1.60
N PRO A 117 9.05 7.93 1.49
CA PRO A 117 8.98 9.24 0.85
C PRO A 117 9.58 10.35 1.72
N TRP A 118 10.27 11.30 1.09
CA TRP A 118 10.74 12.52 1.74
C TRP A 118 9.61 13.55 1.85
N GLY A 119 9.55 14.24 2.98
CA GLY A 119 8.50 15.21 3.28
C GLY A 119 7.26 14.61 3.91
N LEU A 120 6.21 15.42 3.99
CA LEU A 120 4.97 15.13 4.68
C LEU A 120 3.76 15.35 3.75
N ASN A 121 3.06 14.26 3.44
CA ASN A 121 1.81 14.34 2.68
C ASN A 121 0.73 15.10 3.47
N ASN A 122 -0.25 15.71 2.79
CA ASN A 122 -1.28 16.51 3.47
C ASN A 122 -2.17 15.68 4.39
N ASP A 123 -2.54 14.46 4.00
CA ASP A 123 -3.36 13.59 4.83
C ASP A 123 -2.56 13.10 6.05
N GLU A 124 -1.28 12.82 5.86
CA GLU A 124 -0.33 12.52 6.93
C GLU A 124 -0.20 13.72 7.91
N ALA A 125 -0.15 14.95 7.40
CA ALA A 125 -0.10 16.17 8.20
C ALA A 125 -1.40 16.41 8.99
N ILE A 126 -2.57 16.17 8.39
CA ILE A 126 -3.86 16.23 9.09
C ILE A 126 -3.87 15.23 10.26
N ASN A 127 -3.40 13.99 10.02
CA ASN A 127 -3.30 12.98 11.06
C ASN A 127 -2.33 13.45 12.16
N ALA A 128 -1.19 14.04 11.79
CA ALA A 128 -0.19 14.54 12.72
C ALA A 128 -0.70 15.70 13.60
N LEU A 129 -1.44 16.65 13.02
CA LEU A 129 -2.08 17.74 13.76
C LEU A 129 -3.10 17.20 14.77
N GLU A 130 -3.91 16.22 14.37
CA GLU A 130 -4.89 15.61 15.27
C GLU A 130 -4.20 14.86 16.42
N VAL A 131 -3.12 14.14 16.12
CA VAL A 131 -2.28 13.47 17.11
C VAL A 131 -1.69 14.46 18.11
N ARG A 132 -1.20 15.61 17.64
CA ARG A 132 -0.69 16.68 18.49
C ARG A 132 -1.78 17.20 19.43
N ASP A 133 -2.97 17.48 18.90
CA ASP A 133 -4.08 18.01 19.69
C ASP A 133 -4.54 16.96 20.75
N ILE A 134 -4.64 15.67 20.39
CA ILE A 134 -4.91 14.57 21.33
C ILE A 134 -3.81 14.45 22.40
N ALA A 135 -2.54 14.55 21.99
CA ALA A 135 -1.42 14.49 22.93
C ALA A 135 -1.46 15.66 23.93
N ALA A 136 -1.94 16.83 23.50
CA ALA A 136 -2.15 18.04 24.31
C ALA A 136 -3.43 18.01 25.17
N GLY A 137 -4.21 16.92 25.14
CA GLY A 137 -5.38 16.75 26.01
C GLY A 137 -6.72 17.06 25.34
N LYS A 138 -6.79 17.09 24.00
CA LYS A 138 -8.08 17.14 23.28
C LYS A 138 -9.01 16.02 23.80
N PRO A 139 -10.29 16.32 24.10
CA PRO A 139 -11.24 15.33 24.58
C PRO A 139 -11.38 14.13 23.64
N PHE A 140 -11.72 12.98 24.22
CA PHE A 140 -11.91 11.75 23.43
C PHE A 140 -13.05 11.92 22.43
N ALA A 141 -12.75 11.70 21.15
CA ALA A 141 -13.71 11.54 20.08
C ALA A 141 -13.36 10.31 19.23
N THR A 142 -14.37 9.64 18.67
CA THR A 142 -14.18 8.48 17.79
C THR A 142 -13.95 8.87 16.33
N LEU A 143 -14.28 10.12 15.99
CA LEU A 143 -14.02 10.74 14.70
C LEU A 143 -13.35 12.11 14.88
N THR A 144 -12.54 12.50 13.90
CA THR A 144 -11.88 13.81 13.87
C THR A 144 -12.82 14.87 13.32
N GLU A 145 -12.81 16.07 13.90
CA GLU A 145 -13.44 17.24 13.25
C GLU A 145 -12.64 17.68 12.00
N ARG A 146 -11.31 17.54 12.07
CA ARG A 146 -10.39 17.84 10.97
C ARG A 146 -10.44 16.74 9.90
N GLY A 147 -10.50 17.12 8.63
CA GLY A 147 -10.26 16.19 7.52
C GLY A 147 -11.37 15.18 7.24
N LEU A 148 -12.64 15.60 7.32
CA LEU A 148 -13.83 14.82 6.93
C LEU A 148 -14.15 13.61 7.85
N ASN A 149 -14.21 13.81 9.17
CA ASN A 149 -14.69 12.77 10.10
C ASN A 149 -13.89 11.47 10.02
N ARG A 150 -12.56 11.54 10.18
CA ARG A 150 -11.65 10.39 10.12
C ARG A 150 -11.70 9.57 11.40
N GLU A 151 -11.57 8.26 11.27
CA GLU A 151 -11.46 7.34 12.39
C GLU A 151 -10.23 7.65 13.28
N THR A 152 -10.44 7.76 14.59
CA THR A 152 -9.40 8.21 15.54
C THR A 152 -8.52 7.11 16.13
N MET A 153 -8.77 5.81 15.89
CA MET A 153 -7.95 4.73 16.47
C MET A 153 -6.45 4.93 16.17
N PHE A 154 -6.11 5.18 14.90
CA PHE A 154 -4.73 5.46 14.49
C PHE A 154 -4.14 6.65 15.23
N HIS A 155 -4.93 7.71 15.43
CA HIS A 155 -4.50 8.93 16.10
C HIS A 155 -4.21 8.70 17.58
N TYR A 156 -4.99 7.87 18.29
CA TYR A 156 -4.67 7.52 19.68
C TYR A 156 -3.42 6.65 19.80
N LEU A 157 -3.24 5.67 18.90
CA LEU A 157 -2.02 4.87 18.84
C LEU A 157 -0.79 5.76 18.55
N ALA A 158 -0.94 6.71 17.65
CA ALA A 158 0.10 7.69 17.33
C ALA A 158 0.33 8.67 18.48
N ALA A 159 -0.69 9.17 19.19
CA ALA A 159 -0.48 10.03 20.35
C ALA A 159 0.33 9.33 21.46
N TYR A 160 0.09 8.04 21.69
CA TYR A 160 0.95 7.23 22.55
C TYR A 160 2.38 7.11 22.00
N SER A 161 2.52 6.95 20.69
CA SER A 161 3.82 6.94 20.01
C SER A 161 4.60 8.25 20.22
N TYR A 162 3.94 9.41 20.09
CA TYR A 162 4.56 10.72 20.32
C TYR A 162 5.02 10.93 21.76
N ARG A 163 4.27 10.42 22.74
CA ARG A 163 4.67 10.46 24.17
C ARG A 163 5.89 9.60 24.47
N SER A 164 6.20 8.62 23.63
CA SER A 164 7.34 7.70 23.75
C SER A 164 8.38 7.88 22.64
N SER A 165 8.36 9.02 21.95
CA SER A 165 9.17 9.30 20.76
C SER A 165 10.67 9.13 21.00
N GLY A 166 11.18 9.49 22.18
CA GLY A 166 12.59 9.31 22.54
C GLY A 166 13.08 7.87 22.41
N ILE A 167 12.30 6.88 22.88
CA ILE A 167 12.69 5.45 22.79
C ILE A 167 12.72 5.01 21.32
N GLN A 168 11.71 5.41 20.55
CA GLN A 168 11.57 5.01 19.16
C GLN A 168 12.65 5.61 18.27
N LEU A 169 12.94 6.90 18.46
CA LEU A 169 14.00 7.60 17.77
C LEU A 169 15.36 7.05 18.18
N ASN A 170 15.58 6.70 19.44
CA ASN A 170 16.81 6.05 19.88
C ASN A 170 16.97 4.65 19.28
N LEU A 171 15.91 3.86 19.17
CA LEU A 171 15.95 2.56 18.49
C LEU A 171 16.25 2.72 17.00
N LEU A 172 15.63 3.71 16.34
CA LEU A 172 15.93 4.04 14.94
C LEU A 172 17.39 4.49 14.77
N ARG A 173 17.88 5.34 15.68
CA ARG A 173 19.26 5.86 15.74
C ARG A 173 20.30 4.82 16.14
N ALA A 174 19.91 3.75 16.84
CA ALA A 174 20.76 2.61 17.17
C ALA A 174 20.88 1.60 16.01
N MET A 175 20.08 1.79 14.95
CA MET A 175 20.05 0.94 13.77
C MET A 175 20.63 1.56 12.47
N PRO A 176 21.65 2.48 12.44
CA PRO A 176 21.97 3.18 11.19
C PRO A 176 22.68 2.30 10.15
N ALA A 177 23.62 1.47 10.59
CA ALA A 177 24.46 0.66 9.71
C ALA A 177 23.70 -0.49 9.01
N VAL A 178 22.62 -0.99 9.62
CA VAL A 178 21.85 -2.12 9.08
C VAL A 178 20.75 -1.67 8.12
N PHE A 179 20.23 -0.44 8.23
CA PHE A 179 19.07 0.04 7.46
C PHE A 179 19.39 1.12 6.41
N GLY A 180 20.68 1.37 6.14
CA GLY A 180 21.12 2.39 5.20
C GLY A 180 20.76 3.82 5.63
N LEU A 181 20.64 4.04 6.95
CA LEU A 181 20.35 5.35 7.53
C LEU A 181 21.69 6.04 7.80
N THR A 182 21.92 7.21 7.23
CA THR A 182 23.12 8.00 7.52
C THR A 182 22.93 8.75 8.85
N PRO A 183 23.92 8.73 9.78
CA PRO A 183 23.81 9.43 11.07
C PRO A 183 23.44 10.91 10.95
N LYS A 184 23.84 11.58 9.86
CA LYS A 184 23.53 12.98 9.55
C LYS A 184 22.04 13.24 9.26
N LEU A 185 21.28 12.25 8.78
CA LEU A 185 19.83 12.37 8.52
C LEU A 185 18.97 11.97 9.74
N LEU A 186 19.51 11.17 10.65
CA LEU A 186 18.83 10.77 11.88
C LEU A 186 18.74 11.88 12.94
N SER A 187 19.49 12.97 12.74
CA SER A 187 19.41 14.22 13.50
C SER A 187 18.57 15.31 12.80
N ASP A 188 17.89 14.99 11.69
CA ASP A 188 17.02 15.92 10.98
C ASP A 188 15.72 16.16 11.79
N GLN A 189 15.40 17.43 12.04
CA GLN A 189 14.17 17.83 12.73
C GLN A 189 12.90 17.32 12.03
N LEU A 190 12.96 17.08 10.71
CA LEU A 190 11.86 16.49 9.97
C LEU A 190 11.58 15.04 10.40
N ILE A 191 12.61 14.23 10.65
CA ILE A 191 12.43 12.85 11.08
C ILE A 191 11.84 12.79 12.48
N ASP A 192 12.29 13.65 13.39
CA ASP A 192 11.74 13.76 14.73
C ASP A 192 10.24 14.16 14.68
N ALA A 193 9.85 14.99 13.71
CA ALA A 193 8.47 15.40 13.51
C ALA A 193 7.59 14.32 12.88
N VAL A 194 8.10 13.46 12.00
CA VAL A 194 7.25 12.57 11.18
C VAL A 194 7.34 11.09 11.60
N PHE A 195 8.49 10.64 12.10
CA PHE A 195 8.71 9.23 12.43
C PHE A 195 7.77 8.67 13.50
N PRO A 196 7.41 9.38 14.60
CA PRO A 196 6.48 8.83 15.60
C PRO A 196 5.09 8.50 15.03
N LEU A 197 4.66 9.22 13.98
CA LEU A 197 3.44 8.90 13.25
C LEU A 197 3.64 7.67 12.36
N ARG A 198 4.73 7.63 11.59
CA ARG A 198 5.06 6.54 10.67
C ARG A 198 5.34 5.22 11.39
N SER A 199 5.85 5.24 12.61
CA SER A 199 6.16 4.03 13.39
C SER A 199 4.91 3.18 13.66
N VAL A 200 3.74 3.81 13.84
CA VAL A 200 2.45 3.09 13.97
C VAL A 200 2.13 2.34 12.69
N SER A 201 2.33 2.95 11.52
CA SER A 201 2.12 2.32 10.21
C SER A 201 3.13 1.20 9.94
N VAL A 202 4.39 1.39 10.33
CA VAL A 202 5.43 0.35 10.24
C VAL A 202 5.05 -0.86 11.09
N ALA A 203 4.61 -0.63 12.33
CA ALA A 203 4.16 -1.68 13.23
C ALA A 203 2.93 -2.41 12.68
N ALA A 204 1.90 -1.68 12.23
CA ALA A 204 0.70 -2.26 11.65
C ALA A 204 0.99 -3.09 10.39
N GLY A 205 1.84 -2.57 9.49
CA GLY A 205 2.25 -3.29 8.28
C GLY A 205 3.05 -4.56 8.58
N THR A 206 3.92 -4.52 9.59
CA THR A 206 4.74 -5.68 10.01
C THR A 206 3.88 -6.74 10.71
N LEU A 207 2.97 -6.33 11.60
CA LEU A 207 2.01 -7.24 12.22
C LEU A 207 1.05 -7.86 11.21
N THR A 208 0.71 -7.15 10.13
CA THR A 208 -0.09 -7.70 9.04
C THR A 208 0.62 -8.87 8.36
N LEU A 209 1.95 -8.84 8.21
CA LEU A 209 2.73 -9.98 7.69
C LEU A 209 2.63 -11.20 8.61
N LEU A 210 2.83 -10.99 9.91
CA LEU A 210 2.74 -12.06 10.91
C LEU A 210 1.35 -12.70 10.92
N LEU A 211 0.30 -11.88 10.98
CA LEU A 211 -1.07 -12.39 11.02
C LEU A 211 -1.49 -13.05 9.70
N LEU A 212 -1.03 -12.54 8.55
CA LEU A 212 -1.25 -13.19 7.26
C LEU A 212 -0.58 -14.56 7.24
N TYR A 213 0.67 -14.68 7.69
CA TYR A 213 1.36 -15.96 7.79
C TYR A 213 0.57 -16.93 8.67
N LEU A 214 0.21 -16.53 9.89
CA LEU A 214 -0.52 -17.39 10.83
C LEU A 214 -1.87 -17.83 10.26
N PHE A 215 -2.62 -16.91 9.68
CA PHE A 215 -3.90 -17.21 9.02
C PHE A 215 -3.71 -18.17 7.85
N ALA A 216 -2.81 -17.88 6.92
CA ALA A 216 -2.58 -18.72 5.75
C ALA A 216 -2.01 -20.09 6.13
N ARG A 217 -1.19 -20.17 7.18
CA ARG A 217 -0.58 -21.40 7.68
C ARG A 217 -1.62 -22.36 8.25
N ASP A 218 -2.58 -21.81 8.98
CA ASP A 218 -3.73 -22.53 9.54
C ASP A 218 -4.67 -23.02 8.44
N ARG A 219 -4.96 -22.17 7.44
CA ARG A 219 -6.00 -22.43 6.43
C ARG A 219 -5.53 -23.19 5.19
N PHE A 220 -4.27 -23.01 4.79
CA PHE A 220 -3.75 -23.50 3.52
C PHE A 220 -2.38 -24.18 3.62
N GLY A 221 -1.82 -24.27 4.84
CA GLY A 221 -0.52 -24.88 5.08
C GLY A 221 0.67 -23.94 4.83
N TRP A 222 1.86 -24.41 5.20
CA TRP A 222 3.08 -23.60 5.19
C TRP A 222 3.51 -23.07 3.81
N PRO A 223 3.36 -23.79 2.67
CA PRO A 223 3.84 -23.26 1.39
C PRO A 223 3.08 -22.02 0.96
N VAL A 224 1.75 -22.05 1.09
CA VAL A 224 0.88 -20.90 0.78
C VAL A 224 1.16 -19.76 1.74
N ALA A 225 1.37 -20.06 3.02
CA ALA A 225 1.67 -19.05 4.04
C ALA A 225 2.99 -18.30 3.77
N LEU A 226 4.06 -19.02 3.48
CA LEU A 226 5.36 -18.42 3.17
C LEU A 226 5.29 -17.58 1.89
N LEU A 227 4.63 -18.08 0.83
CA LEU A 227 4.48 -17.35 -0.41
C LEU A 227 3.63 -16.08 -0.24
N ALA A 228 2.47 -16.17 0.41
CA ALA A 228 1.60 -15.01 0.63
C ALA A 228 2.32 -13.92 1.46
N THR A 229 3.08 -14.33 2.46
CA THR A 229 3.85 -13.43 3.32
C THR A 229 5.02 -12.80 2.56
N ALA A 230 5.76 -13.58 1.75
CA ALA A 230 6.84 -13.07 0.91
C ALA A 230 6.33 -12.07 -0.13
N PHE A 231 5.19 -12.36 -0.76
CA PHE A 231 4.54 -11.45 -1.70
C PHE A 231 4.12 -10.13 -1.03
N LEU A 232 3.46 -10.19 0.13
CA LEU A 232 3.04 -8.99 0.85
C LEU A 232 4.21 -8.19 1.47
N ALA A 233 5.29 -8.88 1.85
CA ALA A 233 6.48 -8.24 2.42
C ALA A 233 7.16 -7.29 1.42
N ALA A 234 7.14 -7.64 0.13
CA ALA A 234 7.74 -6.86 -0.96
C ALA A 234 6.73 -6.11 -1.86
N SER A 235 5.43 -6.14 -1.54
CA SER A 235 4.39 -5.38 -2.26
C SER A 235 4.69 -3.87 -2.18
N PRO A 236 4.94 -3.17 -3.32
CA PRO A 236 5.17 -1.72 -3.32
C PRO A 236 3.99 -0.98 -2.71
N TRP A 237 2.77 -1.39 -3.08
CA TRP A 237 1.52 -0.82 -2.57
C TRP A 237 1.45 -0.90 -1.04
N HIS A 238 1.60 -2.09 -0.46
CA HIS A 238 1.53 -2.25 0.99
C HIS A 238 2.72 -1.62 1.71
N LEU A 239 3.93 -1.65 1.12
CA LEU A 239 5.10 -0.96 1.65
C LEU A 239 4.89 0.56 1.73
N LEU A 240 4.33 1.19 0.69
CA LEU A 240 4.08 2.63 0.69
C LEU A 240 3.16 3.04 1.84
N TYR A 241 2.00 2.39 1.99
CA TYR A 241 1.05 2.73 3.07
C TYR A 241 1.53 2.31 4.47
N SER A 242 2.46 1.37 4.58
CA SER A 242 3.08 1.00 5.86
C SER A 242 4.37 1.76 6.18
N ARG A 243 4.70 2.78 5.37
CA ARG A 243 5.81 3.72 5.58
C ARG A 243 5.36 5.17 5.75
N VAL A 244 4.09 5.45 5.50
CA VAL A 244 3.46 6.76 5.63
C VAL A 244 2.48 6.69 6.80
N GLY A 245 2.36 7.78 7.57
CA GLY A 245 1.48 7.93 8.73
C GLY A 245 -0.01 7.97 8.40
N GLU A 246 -0.50 6.99 7.66
CA GLU A 246 -1.89 6.83 7.27
C GLU A 246 -2.63 5.77 8.08
N ARG A 247 -3.83 6.15 8.54
CA ARG A 247 -4.75 5.27 9.28
C ARG A 247 -5.22 4.04 8.53
N THR A 248 -5.11 4.04 7.20
CA THR A 248 -5.66 3.01 6.30
C THR A 248 -5.00 1.65 6.48
N VAL A 249 -3.73 1.65 6.90
CA VAL A 249 -2.91 0.46 7.15
C VAL A 249 -3.44 -0.43 8.29
N LEU A 250 -4.31 0.09 9.17
CA LEU A 250 -4.95 -0.71 10.22
C LEU A 250 -6.06 -1.63 9.68
N ALA A 251 -6.68 -1.29 8.55
CA ALA A 251 -7.82 -2.04 8.03
C ALA A 251 -7.46 -3.49 7.60
N PRO A 252 -6.38 -3.72 6.83
CA PRO A 252 -5.92 -5.08 6.49
C PRO A 252 -5.63 -5.93 7.74
N LEU A 253 -4.96 -5.36 8.74
CA LEU A 253 -4.62 -6.02 10.00
C LEU A 253 -5.88 -6.55 10.72
N PHE A 254 -6.86 -5.67 10.94
CA PHE A 254 -8.10 -6.03 11.61
C PHE A 254 -8.97 -6.97 10.78
N ALA A 255 -8.92 -6.88 9.44
CA ALA A 255 -9.66 -7.77 8.56
C ALA A 255 -9.19 -9.23 8.70
N ILE A 256 -7.87 -9.47 8.73
CA ILE A 256 -7.30 -10.81 8.93
C ILE A 256 -7.72 -11.39 10.29
N VAL A 257 -7.62 -10.61 11.37
CA VAL A 257 -8.05 -11.07 12.70
C VAL A 257 -9.54 -11.38 12.73
N THR A 258 -10.36 -10.49 12.19
CA THR A 258 -11.83 -10.64 12.20
C THR A 258 -12.27 -11.89 11.44
N ILE A 259 -11.72 -12.11 10.24
CA ILE A 259 -12.02 -13.29 9.41
C ILE A 259 -11.49 -14.56 10.07
N GLY A 260 -10.26 -14.54 10.60
CA GLY A 260 -9.67 -15.69 11.29
C GLY A 260 -10.48 -16.10 12.52
N LEU A 261 -10.88 -15.14 13.35
CA LEU A 261 -11.72 -15.40 14.53
C LEU A 261 -13.13 -15.83 14.13
N PHE A 262 -13.72 -15.26 13.07
CA PHE A 262 -15.01 -15.69 12.56
C PHE A 262 -15.00 -17.18 12.16
N LEU A 263 -14.03 -17.59 11.34
CA LEU A 263 -13.89 -18.98 10.93
C LEU A 263 -13.63 -19.90 12.12
N LYS A 264 -12.72 -19.52 13.02
CA LYS A 264 -12.43 -20.27 14.24
C LYS A 264 -13.64 -20.38 15.17
N ALA A 265 -14.48 -19.36 15.25
CA ALA A 265 -15.71 -19.37 16.03
C ALA A 265 -16.72 -20.37 15.46
N LEU A 266 -16.88 -20.39 14.12
CA LEU A 266 -17.73 -21.35 13.43
C LEU A 266 -17.25 -22.80 13.63
N GLU A 267 -15.95 -23.04 13.61
CA GLU A 267 -15.34 -24.36 13.76
C GLU A 267 -15.39 -24.88 15.20
N SER A 268 -14.96 -24.04 16.15
CA SER A 268 -14.82 -24.46 17.54
C SER A 268 -16.14 -24.45 18.32
N GLY A 269 -17.12 -23.64 17.88
CA GLY A 269 -18.36 -23.41 18.62
C GLY A 269 -18.18 -22.73 19.99
N ARG A 270 -16.97 -22.32 20.37
CA ARG A 270 -16.65 -21.81 21.71
C ARG A 270 -17.02 -20.34 21.83
N THR A 271 -17.70 -19.98 22.92
CA THR A 271 -18.10 -18.60 23.22
C THR A 271 -16.94 -17.60 23.18
N ARG A 272 -15.75 -17.98 23.66
CA ARG A 272 -14.56 -17.10 23.65
C ARG A 272 -14.14 -16.69 22.23
N ASP A 273 -14.24 -17.60 21.27
CA ASP A 273 -13.83 -17.36 19.89
C ASP A 273 -14.88 -16.45 19.21
N TYR A 274 -16.17 -16.64 19.53
CA TYR A 274 -17.26 -15.73 19.13
C TYR A 274 -17.12 -14.32 19.74
N VAL A 275 -16.83 -14.21 21.04
CA VAL A 275 -16.60 -12.92 21.71
C VAL A 275 -15.43 -12.18 21.06
N GLY A 276 -14.31 -12.87 20.81
CA GLY A 276 -13.17 -12.30 20.09
C GLY A 276 -13.58 -11.80 18.71
N TRP A 277 -14.33 -12.59 17.93
CA TRP A 277 -14.86 -12.15 16.64
C TRP A 277 -15.73 -10.89 16.76
N GLY A 278 -16.68 -10.86 17.70
CA GLY A 278 -17.56 -9.70 17.91
C GLY A 278 -16.80 -8.42 18.28
N VAL A 279 -15.78 -8.53 19.14
CA VAL A 279 -14.92 -7.40 19.52
C VAL A 279 -14.16 -6.86 18.31
N PHE A 280 -13.46 -7.72 17.56
CA PHE A 280 -12.67 -7.26 16.40
C PHE A 280 -13.55 -6.79 15.22
N ALA A 281 -14.73 -7.39 15.03
CA ALA A 281 -15.70 -6.92 14.05
C ALA A 281 -16.22 -5.51 14.39
N GLY A 282 -16.46 -5.22 15.67
CA GLY A 282 -16.85 -3.88 16.13
C GLY A 282 -15.71 -2.86 16.06
N LEU A 283 -14.54 -3.20 16.62
CA LEU A 283 -13.35 -2.33 16.59
C LEU A 283 -12.84 -2.03 15.19
N GLY A 284 -13.05 -2.94 14.23
CA GLY A 284 -12.69 -2.71 12.84
C GLY A 284 -13.38 -1.49 12.23
N PHE A 285 -14.58 -1.11 12.66
CA PHE A 285 -15.24 0.15 12.22
C PHE A 285 -14.50 1.41 12.64
N TRP A 286 -13.61 1.30 13.64
CA TRP A 286 -12.78 2.40 14.13
C TRP A 286 -11.39 2.44 13.47
N THR A 287 -11.10 1.54 12.51
CA THR A 287 -9.82 1.53 11.79
C THR A 287 -9.86 2.45 10.57
N TYR A 288 -10.60 2.05 9.54
CA TYR A 288 -10.71 2.74 8.27
C TYR A 288 -12.06 2.44 7.60
N THR A 289 -12.51 3.35 6.74
CA THR A 289 -13.86 3.30 6.21
C THR A 289 -14.16 2.03 5.41
N SER A 290 -13.15 1.53 4.67
CA SER A 290 -13.23 0.30 3.88
C SER A 290 -13.47 -0.96 4.70
N PHE A 291 -13.23 -0.95 6.01
CA PHE A 291 -13.50 -2.13 6.85
C PHE A 291 -14.99 -2.53 6.80
N ARG A 292 -15.90 -1.62 6.47
CA ARG A 292 -17.34 -1.90 6.25
C ARG A 292 -17.59 -3.00 5.21
N ALA A 293 -16.67 -3.26 4.29
CA ALA A 293 -16.75 -4.37 3.35
C ALA A 293 -16.69 -5.76 4.04
N ILE A 294 -16.02 -5.87 5.19
CA ILE A 294 -15.87 -7.13 5.92
C ILE A 294 -17.21 -7.63 6.47
N PRO A 295 -18.00 -6.85 7.26
CA PRO A 295 -19.34 -7.27 7.66
C PRO A 295 -20.25 -7.64 6.48
N ILE A 296 -20.18 -6.91 5.36
CA ILE A 296 -20.95 -7.24 4.14
C ILE A 296 -20.57 -8.64 3.64
N ALA A 297 -19.27 -8.94 3.55
CA ALA A 297 -18.79 -10.25 3.13
C ALA A 297 -19.19 -11.37 4.11
N LEU A 298 -19.15 -11.12 5.42
CA LEU A 298 -19.55 -12.10 6.43
C LEU A 298 -21.06 -12.39 6.38
N ILE A 299 -21.89 -11.36 6.14
CA ILE A 299 -23.34 -11.52 5.93
C ILE A 299 -23.59 -12.34 4.66
N ALA A 300 -22.95 -11.97 3.54
CA ALA A 300 -23.06 -12.72 2.29
C ALA A 300 -22.63 -14.18 2.48
N PHE A 301 -21.53 -14.43 3.19
CA PHE A 301 -21.09 -15.78 3.52
C PHE A 301 -22.11 -16.54 4.38
N ALA A 302 -22.68 -15.91 5.41
CA ALA A 302 -23.68 -16.52 6.27
C ALA A 302 -24.93 -16.94 5.50
N LEU A 303 -25.36 -16.14 4.51
CA LEU A 303 -26.49 -16.42 3.62
C LEU A 303 -26.16 -17.51 2.59
N LEU A 304 -24.97 -17.45 1.99
CA LEU A 304 -24.59 -18.31 0.88
C LEU A 304 -24.00 -19.67 1.31
N ARG A 305 -23.51 -19.79 2.55
CA ARG A 305 -22.80 -21.01 2.99
C ARG A 305 -23.65 -22.28 2.92
N ARG A 306 -24.96 -22.20 3.14
CA ARG A 306 -25.86 -23.36 3.01
C ARG A 306 -26.16 -23.70 1.54
N PRO A 307 -26.71 -22.79 0.72
CA PRO A 307 -27.05 -23.11 -0.67
C PRO A 307 -25.82 -23.49 -1.51
N LEU A 308 -24.63 -22.96 -1.19
CA LEU A 308 -23.39 -23.31 -1.88
C LEU A 308 -22.65 -24.50 -1.27
N GLY A 309 -23.21 -25.13 -0.24
CA GLY A 309 -22.64 -26.32 0.40
C GLY A 309 -21.33 -26.07 1.17
N TRP A 310 -21.06 -24.84 1.58
CA TRP A 310 -19.92 -24.45 2.44
C TRP A 310 -20.18 -24.70 3.93
N ALA A 311 -21.43 -24.94 4.31
CA ALA A 311 -21.77 -25.44 5.62
C ALA A 311 -21.38 -26.91 5.70
N GLY A 312 -20.53 -27.27 6.67
CA GLY A 312 -20.31 -28.68 7.00
C GLY A 312 -21.58 -29.35 7.55
N ASP A 313 -21.53 -30.68 7.70
CA ASP A 313 -22.69 -31.51 8.10
C ASP A 313 -23.26 -31.16 9.49
N GLY A 314 -22.52 -30.39 10.30
CA GLY A 314 -22.98 -29.86 11.58
C GLY A 314 -23.81 -28.60 11.43
N ALA A 315 -25.13 -28.70 11.55
CA ALA A 315 -25.97 -27.53 11.82
C ALA A 315 -25.52 -26.88 13.14
N ALA A 316 -25.24 -25.57 13.13
CA ALA A 316 -24.87 -24.84 14.35
C ALA A 316 -25.95 -25.04 15.43
N GLY A 317 -25.58 -25.79 16.49
CA GLY A 317 -26.47 -26.10 17.61
C GLY A 317 -26.90 -24.83 18.37
N PRO A 318 -27.89 -24.93 19.27
CA PRO A 318 -28.43 -23.78 20.00
C PRO A 318 -27.36 -22.95 20.72
N ARG A 319 -26.32 -23.60 21.26
CA ARG A 319 -25.18 -22.93 21.91
C ARG A 319 -24.37 -22.05 20.95
N ALA A 320 -24.06 -22.54 19.75
CA ALA A 320 -23.33 -21.78 18.74
C ALA A 320 -24.16 -20.61 18.20
N ARG A 321 -25.49 -20.79 18.06
CA ARG A 321 -26.40 -19.70 17.70
C ARG A 321 -26.43 -18.61 18.77
N ARG A 322 -26.54 -19.00 20.05
CA ARG A 322 -26.48 -18.05 21.17
C ARG A 322 -25.15 -17.29 21.21
N ALA A 323 -24.03 -17.98 21.03
CA ALA A 323 -22.71 -17.36 20.99
C ALA A 323 -22.55 -16.39 19.80
N ALA A 324 -23.10 -16.74 18.63
CA ALA A 324 -23.14 -15.85 17.47
C ALA A 324 -23.98 -14.58 17.75
N LEU A 325 -25.14 -14.72 18.40
CA LEU A 325 -25.97 -13.57 18.80
C LEU A 325 -25.24 -12.68 19.83
N ILE A 326 -24.51 -13.27 20.78
CA ILE A 326 -23.68 -12.51 21.73
C ILE A 326 -22.60 -11.73 20.97
N ALA A 327 -21.90 -12.36 20.03
CA ALA A 327 -20.86 -11.70 19.24
C ALA A 327 -21.42 -10.55 18.39
N LEU A 328 -22.58 -10.75 17.75
CA LEU A 328 -23.28 -9.69 17.02
C LEU A 328 -23.72 -8.56 17.95
N GLY A 329 -24.21 -8.88 19.13
CA GLY A 329 -24.54 -7.91 20.17
C GLY A 329 -23.33 -7.08 20.61
N ILE A 330 -22.18 -7.72 20.84
CA ILE A 330 -20.92 -7.03 21.18
C ILE A 330 -20.48 -6.11 20.04
N ALA A 331 -20.46 -6.61 18.79
CA ALA A 331 -20.11 -5.79 17.64
C ALA A 331 -21.06 -4.60 17.50
N ALA A 332 -22.37 -4.80 17.67
CA ALA A 332 -23.37 -3.75 17.63
C ALA A 332 -23.17 -2.72 18.75
N VAL A 333 -22.94 -3.14 19.99
CA VAL A 333 -22.65 -2.23 21.11
C VAL A 333 -21.42 -1.38 20.83
N LEU A 334 -20.34 -1.98 20.31
CA LEU A 334 -19.15 -1.21 19.93
C LEU A 334 -19.44 -0.21 18.82
N VAL A 335 -20.16 -0.60 17.76
CA VAL A 335 -20.51 0.32 16.66
C VAL A 335 -21.45 1.45 17.14
N VAL A 336 -22.40 1.14 18.02
CA VAL A 336 -23.27 2.14 18.65
C VAL A 336 -22.47 3.08 19.53
N ALA A 337 -21.57 2.57 20.38
CA ALA A 337 -20.69 3.40 21.18
C ALA A 337 -19.80 4.30 20.30
N LEU A 338 -19.25 3.76 19.21
CA LEU A 338 -18.47 4.54 18.24
C LEU A 338 -19.31 5.65 17.60
N THR A 339 -20.57 5.38 17.30
CA THR A 339 -21.51 6.35 16.72
C THR A 339 -21.85 7.45 17.72
N LEU A 340 -22.26 7.09 18.94
CA LEU A 340 -22.64 8.05 19.98
C LEU A 340 -21.47 8.98 20.35
N LEU A 341 -20.26 8.42 20.46
CA LEU A 341 -19.04 9.16 20.77
C LEU A 341 -18.44 9.92 19.57
N SER A 342 -19.07 9.82 18.39
CA SER A 342 -18.63 10.55 17.20
C SER A 342 -19.28 11.93 17.04
N GLY A 343 -20.36 12.19 17.76
CA GLY A 343 -21.20 13.38 17.54
C GLY A 343 -22.06 13.33 16.26
N LEU A 344 -21.94 12.28 15.44
CA LEU A 344 -22.78 12.07 14.26
C LEU A 344 -24.03 11.25 14.60
N GLY A 345 -25.14 11.55 13.94
CA GLY A 345 -26.29 10.64 13.90
C GLY A 345 -25.97 9.32 13.20
N PRO A 346 -26.76 8.25 13.40
CA PRO A 346 -26.49 6.92 12.83
C PRO A 346 -26.29 6.91 11.32
N VAL A 347 -27.13 7.66 10.60
CA VAL A 347 -27.02 7.81 9.13
C VAL A 347 -25.68 8.45 8.78
N GLY A 348 -25.33 9.58 9.41
CA GLY A 348 -24.06 10.28 9.16
C GLY A 348 -22.84 9.40 9.45
N PHE A 349 -22.85 8.62 10.53
CA PHE A 349 -21.73 7.72 10.85
C PHE A 349 -21.54 6.60 9.82
N VAL A 350 -22.64 6.03 9.30
CA VAL A 350 -22.59 4.97 8.30
C VAL A 350 -22.20 5.55 6.93
N THR A 351 -22.75 6.70 6.55
CA THR A 351 -22.59 7.31 5.22
C THR A 351 -21.42 8.28 5.11
N ARG A 352 -20.65 8.58 6.17
CA ARG A 352 -19.49 9.48 6.08
C ARG A 352 -18.39 9.03 5.13
N GLY A 353 -18.36 7.76 4.70
CA GLY A 353 -17.48 7.31 3.62
C GLY A 353 -18.05 7.52 2.22
N ALA A 354 -19.35 7.83 2.13
CA ALA A 354 -20.10 7.97 0.89
C ALA A 354 -20.00 9.36 0.27
N TYR A 355 -19.27 10.33 0.85
CA TYR A 355 -18.99 11.60 0.17
C TYR A 355 -18.36 11.37 -1.22
N ALA A 356 -17.55 10.32 -1.35
CA ALA A 356 -16.94 9.93 -2.61
C ALA A 356 -17.93 9.28 -3.60
N ALA A 357 -19.13 8.88 -3.15
CA ALA A 357 -20.21 8.36 -3.99
C ALA A 357 -21.30 9.42 -4.28
N LEU A 358 -21.61 10.28 -3.29
CA LEU A 358 -22.70 11.26 -3.34
C LEU A 358 -22.33 12.54 -4.09
N ILE A 359 -21.03 12.85 -4.21
CA ILE A 359 -20.54 14.08 -4.86
C ILE A 359 -19.91 13.75 -6.22
N THR A 360 -20.43 12.73 -6.91
CA THR A 360 -19.79 12.20 -8.13
C THR A 360 -20.64 12.38 -9.38
N PRO A 361 -20.66 13.58 -9.99
CA PRO A 361 -21.43 13.85 -11.22
C PRO A 361 -20.93 13.10 -12.47
N LYS A 362 -19.78 12.41 -12.41
CA LYS A 362 -19.10 11.80 -13.59
C LYS A 362 -18.74 10.31 -13.43
N ALA A 363 -19.20 9.62 -12.39
CA ALA A 363 -18.87 8.21 -12.18
C ALA A 363 -19.70 7.29 -13.07
N ASN A 364 -19.05 6.63 -14.03
CA ASN A 364 -19.59 5.43 -14.63
C ASN A 364 -19.27 4.25 -13.72
N PHE A 365 -20.29 3.70 -13.04
CA PHE A 365 -20.14 2.60 -12.09
C PHE A 365 -19.42 1.40 -12.71
N GLY A 366 -19.82 0.98 -13.92
CA GLY A 366 -19.18 -0.16 -14.61
C GLY A 366 -17.71 0.09 -14.88
N LEU A 367 -17.36 1.29 -15.33
CA LEU A 367 -15.97 1.69 -15.57
C LEU A 367 -15.15 1.79 -14.28
N ASN A 368 -15.75 2.27 -13.19
CA ASN A 368 -15.11 2.32 -11.88
C ASN A 368 -14.90 0.92 -11.30
N LEU A 369 -15.84 0.01 -11.49
CA LEU A 369 -15.71 -1.38 -11.08
C LEU A 369 -14.57 -2.06 -11.85
N LEU A 370 -14.54 -1.89 -13.18
CA LEU A 370 -13.46 -2.42 -14.04
C LEU A 370 -12.10 -1.83 -13.68
N ALA A 371 -12.04 -0.51 -13.43
CA ALA A 371 -10.83 0.14 -12.99
C ALA A 371 -10.36 -0.45 -11.65
N SER A 372 -11.24 -0.53 -10.65
CA SER A 372 -10.94 -1.09 -9.33
C SER A 372 -10.44 -2.54 -9.41
N LEU A 373 -11.03 -3.37 -10.29
CA LEU A 373 -10.58 -4.73 -10.55
C LEU A 373 -9.14 -4.75 -11.09
N GLY A 374 -8.81 -3.83 -12.00
CA GLY A 374 -7.49 -3.72 -12.63
C GLY A 374 -6.45 -2.93 -11.83
N MET A 375 -6.82 -2.27 -10.73
CA MET A 375 -5.96 -1.30 -10.04
C MET A 375 -4.67 -1.86 -9.46
N ALA A 376 -4.64 -3.14 -9.10
CA ALA A 376 -3.41 -3.80 -8.68
C ALA A 376 -2.38 -3.84 -9.83
N SER A 377 -2.85 -4.04 -11.07
CA SER A 377 -2.01 -4.15 -12.27
C SER A 377 -1.73 -2.80 -12.93
N TYR A 378 -2.70 -1.89 -12.90
CA TYR A 378 -2.61 -0.59 -13.54
C TYR A 378 -3.54 0.41 -12.88
N TYR A 379 -2.98 1.55 -12.44
CA TYR A 379 -3.76 2.66 -11.90
C TYR A 379 -3.87 3.77 -12.95
N PRO A 380 -5.06 3.98 -13.56
CA PRO A 380 -5.20 4.99 -14.61
C PRO A 380 -4.92 6.40 -14.08
N ALA A 381 -4.09 7.17 -14.79
CA ALA A 381 -3.69 8.52 -14.39
C ALA A 381 -4.89 9.47 -14.13
N ARG A 382 -6.03 9.29 -14.82
CA ARG A 382 -7.24 10.07 -14.58
C ARG A 382 -7.76 9.97 -13.14
N TYR A 383 -7.58 8.83 -12.48
CA TYR A 383 -8.00 8.61 -11.09
C TYR A 383 -6.94 9.10 -10.08
N ALA A 384 -5.83 9.61 -10.58
CA ALA A 384 -4.69 10.09 -9.78
C ALA A 384 -4.81 11.59 -9.46
N VAL A 385 -5.62 12.36 -10.19
CA VAL A 385 -5.59 13.83 -10.13
C VAL A 385 -6.91 14.42 -9.63
N ILE A 386 -8.06 14.09 -10.22
CA ILE A 386 -9.37 14.62 -9.81
C ILE A 386 -10.41 13.52 -9.95
N GLN A 387 -11.03 13.10 -8.85
CA GLN A 387 -12.16 12.18 -8.90
C GLN A 387 -13.49 12.94 -8.88
N THR A 388 -13.57 14.05 -8.13
CA THR A 388 -14.75 14.93 -8.04
C THR A 388 -14.36 16.39 -7.73
N ASP A 389 -15.34 17.30 -7.79
CA ASP A 389 -15.18 18.72 -7.38
C ASP A 389 -14.87 18.86 -5.88
N ALA A 390 -15.14 17.83 -5.07
CA ALA A 390 -14.88 17.78 -3.62
C ALA A 390 -13.76 16.80 -3.21
N PHE A 391 -13.27 15.95 -4.12
CA PHE A 391 -12.21 14.98 -3.87
C PHE A 391 -11.26 14.90 -5.07
N ILE A 392 -10.10 15.54 -4.90
CA ILE A 392 -9.06 15.65 -5.92
C ILE A 392 -8.32 14.30 -6.01
N SER A 393 -7.58 13.93 -4.97
CA SER A 393 -6.91 12.64 -4.85
C SER A 393 -6.46 12.41 -3.40
N ASP A 394 -6.19 11.16 -3.03
CA ASP A 394 -5.56 10.79 -1.75
C ASP A 394 -4.04 11.01 -1.74
N GLY A 395 -3.45 11.49 -2.85
CA GLY A 395 -2.03 11.81 -2.99
C GLY A 395 -1.10 10.60 -3.06
N ILE A 396 -1.36 9.56 -2.26
CA ILE A 396 -0.56 8.34 -2.17
C ILE A 396 -0.87 7.41 -3.36
N SER A 397 -2.13 7.29 -3.78
CA SER A 397 -2.47 6.55 -5.00
C SER A 397 -1.86 7.20 -6.24
N THR A 398 -1.70 8.52 -6.19
CA THR A 398 -1.11 9.35 -7.24
C THR A 398 0.37 9.06 -7.48
N THR A 399 1.10 8.65 -6.43
CA THR A 399 2.53 8.33 -6.46
C THR A 399 2.86 7.31 -7.55
N TYR A 400 2.04 6.28 -7.73
CA TYR A 400 2.25 5.28 -8.78
C TYR A 400 1.61 5.68 -10.11
N GLY A 401 0.37 6.19 -10.08
CA GLY A 401 -0.38 6.52 -11.27
C GLY A 401 0.28 7.57 -12.17
N LEU A 402 0.91 8.59 -11.58
CA LEU A 402 1.54 9.68 -12.35
C LEU A 402 2.75 9.25 -13.17
N ILE A 403 3.49 8.25 -12.69
CA ILE A 403 4.73 7.77 -13.31
C ILE A 403 4.51 6.45 -14.06
N GLY A 404 3.25 6.08 -14.29
CA GLY A 404 2.86 4.87 -15.01
C GLY A 404 3.31 3.57 -14.32
N LEU A 405 3.47 3.59 -12.99
CA LEU A 405 3.81 2.40 -12.23
C LEU A 405 2.57 1.61 -11.84
N ALA A 406 2.67 0.28 -12.00
CA ALA A 406 1.74 -0.64 -11.38
C ALA A 406 1.91 -0.58 -9.84
N PRO A 407 0.82 -0.48 -9.06
CA PRO A 407 0.89 -0.48 -7.60
C PRO A 407 1.42 -1.81 -7.04
N GLU A 408 1.06 -2.94 -7.66
CA GLU A 408 1.62 -4.25 -7.33
C GLU A 408 2.70 -4.70 -8.31
N THR A 409 3.45 -5.71 -7.88
CA THR A 409 4.39 -6.42 -8.75
C THR A 409 3.65 -7.18 -9.85
N THR A 410 4.28 -7.37 -11.00
CA THR A 410 3.67 -8.11 -12.12
C THR A 410 3.43 -9.58 -11.75
N VAL A 411 4.23 -10.14 -10.84
CA VAL A 411 4.03 -11.51 -10.32
C VAL A 411 2.72 -11.59 -9.55
N VAL A 412 2.53 -10.75 -8.54
CA VAL A 412 1.35 -10.77 -7.69
C VAL A 412 0.13 -10.38 -8.51
N ALA A 413 0.21 -9.33 -9.31
CA ALA A 413 -0.89 -8.88 -10.16
C ALA A 413 -1.38 -10.00 -11.10
N ALA A 414 -0.49 -10.67 -11.84
CA ALA A 414 -0.87 -11.74 -12.77
C ALA A 414 -1.40 -12.98 -12.03
N LEU A 415 -0.68 -13.46 -11.01
CA LEU A 415 -1.07 -14.66 -10.27
C LEU A 415 -2.33 -14.46 -9.43
N SER A 416 -2.59 -13.26 -8.92
CA SER A 416 -3.75 -12.99 -8.08
C SER A 416 -5.07 -13.04 -8.84
N ILE A 417 -5.12 -12.62 -10.11
CA ILE A 417 -6.35 -12.67 -10.92
C ILE A 417 -6.74 -14.12 -11.17
N LEU A 418 -5.77 -14.95 -11.55
CA LEU A 418 -5.99 -16.36 -11.81
C LEU A 418 -6.15 -17.16 -10.52
N GLY A 419 -5.47 -16.74 -9.46
CA GLY A 419 -5.65 -17.25 -8.11
C GLY A 419 -7.04 -16.95 -7.56
N LEU A 420 -7.63 -15.79 -7.87
CA LEU A 420 -9.00 -15.45 -7.54
C LEU A 420 -9.97 -16.38 -8.27
N VAL A 421 -9.77 -16.62 -9.57
CA VAL A 421 -10.56 -17.58 -10.34
C VAL A 421 -10.40 -19.00 -9.77
N TYR A 422 -9.18 -19.40 -9.42
CA TYR A 422 -8.90 -20.70 -8.80
C TYR A 422 -9.56 -20.84 -7.42
N ALA A 423 -9.54 -19.79 -6.60
CA ALA A 423 -10.22 -19.75 -5.31
C ALA A 423 -11.75 -19.83 -5.48
N ALA A 424 -12.32 -19.10 -6.44
CA ALA A 424 -13.74 -19.18 -6.77
C ALA A 424 -14.12 -20.59 -7.27
N TRP A 425 -13.27 -21.22 -8.09
CA TRP A 425 -13.45 -22.61 -8.51
C TRP A 425 -13.40 -23.57 -7.32
N ARG A 426 -12.44 -23.44 -6.40
CA ARG A 426 -12.40 -24.23 -5.16
C ARG A 426 -13.66 -24.03 -4.33
N ALA A 427 -14.11 -22.79 -4.19
CA ALA A 427 -15.32 -22.46 -3.45
C ALA A 427 -16.55 -23.14 -4.05
N LEU A 428 -16.75 -23.07 -5.37
CA LEU A 428 -17.96 -23.58 -6.01
C LEU A 428 -17.91 -25.09 -6.29
N ARG A 429 -16.78 -25.60 -6.77
CA ARG A 429 -16.63 -27.01 -7.19
C ARG A 429 -16.14 -27.92 -6.08
N ARG A 430 -15.29 -27.42 -5.19
CA ARG A 430 -14.77 -28.19 -4.04
C ARG A 430 -15.46 -27.83 -2.73
N ARG A 431 -16.43 -26.90 -2.75
CA ARG A 431 -17.16 -26.43 -1.57
C ARG A 431 -16.23 -25.88 -0.48
N ASP A 432 -15.10 -25.32 -0.88
CA ASP A 432 -14.12 -24.74 0.03
C ASP A 432 -14.64 -23.42 0.61
N ALA A 433 -15.14 -23.50 1.84
CA ALA A 433 -15.73 -22.37 2.56
C ALA A 433 -14.74 -21.20 2.76
N VAL A 434 -13.46 -21.50 3.01
CA VAL A 434 -12.46 -20.46 3.27
C VAL A 434 -12.18 -19.69 1.99
N CYS A 435 -11.98 -20.39 0.86
CA CYS A 435 -11.87 -19.73 -0.44
C CYS A 435 -13.12 -18.92 -0.78
N GLY A 436 -14.32 -19.45 -0.49
CA GLY A 436 -15.59 -18.74 -0.69
C GLY A 436 -15.66 -17.42 0.08
N LEU A 437 -15.30 -17.44 1.37
CA LEU A 437 -15.27 -16.23 2.19
C LEU A 437 -14.25 -15.19 1.69
N LEU A 438 -13.03 -15.62 1.32
CA LEU A 438 -12.01 -14.71 0.82
C LEU A 438 -12.42 -14.05 -0.51
N VAL A 439 -13.06 -14.81 -1.41
CA VAL A 439 -13.65 -14.27 -2.65
C VAL A 439 -14.73 -13.25 -2.32
N LEU A 440 -15.61 -13.53 -1.36
CA LEU A 440 -16.64 -12.58 -0.92
C LEU A 440 -16.06 -11.31 -0.29
N CYS A 441 -14.98 -11.41 0.50
CA CYS A 441 -14.27 -10.25 1.05
C CYS A 441 -13.70 -9.37 -0.07
N TYR A 442 -13.05 -9.99 -1.06
CA TYR A 442 -12.52 -9.28 -2.23
C TYR A 442 -13.64 -8.57 -3.00
N LEU A 443 -14.74 -9.27 -3.31
CA LEU A 443 -15.87 -8.75 -4.08
C LEU A 443 -16.63 -7.65 -3.32
N ALA A 444 -16.84 -7.80 -2.00
CA ALA A 444 -17.52 -6.79 -1.20
C ALA A 444 -16.74 -5.47 -1.20
N LEU A 445 -15.42 -5.52 -1.07
CA LEU A 445 -14.60 -4.31 -1.18
C LEU A 445 -14.61 -3.76 -2.61
N LEU A 446 -14.47 -4.62 -3.62
CA LEU A 446 -14.50 -4.22 -5.02
C LEU A 446 -15.79 -3.47 -5.37
N LEU A 447 -16.94 -3.96 -4.94
CA LEU A 447 -18.24 -3.34 -5.17
C LEU A 447 -18.36 -1.99 -4.45
N THR A 448 -18.02 -1.95 -3.16
CA THR A 448 -18.13 -0.71 -2.36
C THR A 448 -17.18 0.39 -2.86
N VAL A 449 -15.97 0.03 -3.29
CA VAL A 449 -15.04 0.97 -3.95
C VAL A 449 -15.52 1.35 -5.35
N GLY A 450 -16.07 0.41 -6.13
CA GLY A 450 -16.67 0.69 -7.44
C GLY A 450 -17.75 1.77 -7.38
N PHE A 451 -18.59 1.76 -6.33
CA PHE A 451 -19.58 2.80 -6.08
C PHE A 451 -18.97 4.15 -5.68
N ALA A 452 -17.94 4.12 -4.83
CA ALA A 452 -17.36 5.33 -4.26
C ALA A 452 -16.24 5.95 -5.13
N GLY A 453 -15.82 5.30 -6.20
CA GLY A 453 -14.71 5.71 -7.03
C GLY A 453 -13.43 4.90 -6.77
N PRO A 454 -12.66 4.54 -7.82
CA PRO A 454 -11.45 3.74 -7.68
C PRO A 454 -10.35 4.46 -6.85
N SER A 455 -9.73 3.79 -5.89
CA SER A 455 -8.66 4.37 -5.04
C SER A 455 -7.82 3.27 -4.41
N LEU A 456 -6.48 3.40 -4.46
CA LEU A 456 -5.58 2.43 -3.84
C LEU A 456 -5.63 2.52 -2.31
N THR A 457 -5.89 3.70 -1.75
CA THR A 457 -6.11 3.85 -0.31
C THR A 457 -7.29 2.99 0.14
N ARG A 458 -8.41 3.05 -0.59
CA ARG A 458 -9.63 2.30 -0.23
C ARG A 458 -9.52 0.82 -0.51
N MET A 459 -8.77 0.43 -1.55
CA MET A 459 -8.55 -0.97 -1.89
C MET A 459 -7.43 -1.66 -1.08
N LEU A 460 -6.65 -0.94 -0.27
CA LEU A 460 -5.54 -1.49 0.50
C LEU A 460 -5.93 -2.71 1.35
N LEU A 461 -7.18 -2.75 1.85
CA LEU A 461 -7.73 -3.89 2.59
C LEU A 461 -7.68 -5.22 1.80
N ASN A 462 -7.67 -5.18 0.47
CA ASN A 462 -7.54 -6.35 -0.39
C ASN A 462 -6.08 -6.79 -0.68
N ALA A 463 -5.06 -6.01 -0.32
CA ALA A 463 -3.67 -6.35 -0.62
C ALA A 463 -3.24 -7.73 -0.05
N PRO A 464 -3.59 -8.10 1.20
CA PRO A 464 -3.30 -9.46 1.71
C PRO A 464 -4.04 -10.56 0.94
N TRP A 465 -5.28 -10.31 0.51
CA TRP A 465 -6.09 -11.29 -0.24
C TRP A 465 -5.52 -11.52 -1.65
N LEU A 466 -5.07 -10.47 -2.32
CA LEU A 466 -4.39 -10.58 -3.61
C LEU A 466 -3.12 -11.43 -3.50
N CYS A 467 -2.29 -11.17 -2.49
CA CYS A 467 -1.09 -11.96 -2.21
C CYS A 467 -1.44 -13.43 -1.89
N LEU A 468 -2.52 -13.66 -1.15
CA LEU A 468 -2.99 -15.00 -0.81
C LEU A 468 -3.53 -15.77 -2.03
N PHE A 469 -4.28 -15.11 -2.92
CA PHE A 469 -4.72 -15.70 -4.18
C PHE A 469 -3.53 -16.04 -5.08
N ALA A 470 -2.55 -15.14 -5.20
CA ALA A 470 -1.32 -15.41 -5.93
C ALA A 470 -0.57 -16.62 -5.35
N ALA A 471 -0.46 -16.69 -4.02
CA ALA A 471 0.20 -17.78 -3.30
C ALA A 471 -0.52 -19.13 -3.47
N LEU A 472 -1.86 -19.15 -3.44
CA LEU A 472 -2.66 -20.35 -3.69
C LEU A 472 -2.37 -20.94 -5.06
N LEU A 473 -2.35 -20.10 -6.09
CA LEU A 473 -2.04 -20.54 -7.45
C LEU A 473 -0.58 -20.99 -7.57
N ALA A 474 0.37 -20.21 -7.05
CA ALA A 474 1.79 -20.53 -7.09
C ALA A 474 2.10 -21.86 -6.39
N ALA A 475 1.55 -22.08 -5.19
CA ALA A 475 1.72 -23.34 -4.46
C ALA A 475 1.10 -24.52 -5.22
N ARG A 476 -0.05 -24.32 -5.88
CA ARG A 476 -0.66 -25.38 -6.68
C ARG A 476 0.18 -25.73 -7.91
N VAL A 477 0.70 -24.72 -8.62
CA VAL A 477 1.61 -24.91 -9.76
C VAL A 477 2.86 -25.67 -9.33
N PHE A 478 3.44 -25.32 -8.18
CA PHE A 478 4.57 -26.04 -7.61
C PHE A 478 4.26 -27.52 -7.39
N GLN A 479 3.13 -27.82 -6.74
CA GLN A 479 2.72 -29.20 -6.46
C GLN A 479 2.53 -29.99 -7.76
N ASP A 480 1.87 -29.40 -8.76
CA ASP A 480 1.61 -30.06 -10.03
C ASP A 480 2.90 -30.32 -10.84
N VAL A 481 3.87 -29.40 -10.82
CA VAL A 481 5.19 -29.59 -11.44
C VAL A 481 5.99 -30.63 -10.67
N ALA A 482 6.06 -30.52 -9.34
CA ALA A 482 6.81 -31.43 -8.48
C ALA A 482 6.35 -32.88 -8.64
N ALA A 483 5.06 -33.12 -8.88
CA ALA A 483 4.47 -34.44 -9.06
C ALA A 483 4.74 -35.11 -10.41
N LEU A 484 5.37 -34.43 -11.38
CA LEU A 484 5.58 -34.98 -12.73
C LEU A 484 6.59 -36.13 -12.76
N ARG A 485 7.85 -35.88 -12.34
CA ARG A 485 8.95 -36.86 -12.31
C ARG A 485 9.95 -36.52 -11.18
N PRO A 486 9.61 -36.84 -9.91
CA PRO A 486 10.51 -36.61 -8.78
C PRO A 486 11.79 -37.44 -8.92
N PRO A 487 12.95 -37.00 -8.38
CA PRO A 487 13.14 -35.78 -7.59
C PRO A 487 13.44 -34.53 -8.45
N LEU A 488 13.80 -34.69 -9.72
CA LEU A 488 14.21 -33.57 -10.59
C LEU A 488 13.13 -32.50 -10.69
N THR A 489 11.87 -32.88 -10.88
CA THR A 489 10.78 -31.91 -11.04
C THR A 489 10.43 -31.16 -9.76
N VAL A 490 10.84 -31.65 -8.59
CA VAL A 490 10.75 -30.90 -7.32
C VAL A 490 11.70 -29.72 -7.35
N TRP A 491 12.95 -29.95 -7.79
CA TRP A 491 13.95 -28.88 -7.95
C TRP A 491 13.56 -27.89 -9.03
N VAL A 492 13.02 -28.35 -10.16
CA VAL A 492 12.49 -27.47 -11.22
C VAL A 492 11.34 -26.60 -10.70
N GLY A 493 10.38 -27.21 -9.99
CA GLY A 493 9.28 -26.47 -9.37
C GLY A 493 9.80 -25.45 -8.35
N ALA A 494 10.77 -25.84 -7.52
CA ALA A 494 11.36 -24.97 -6.50
C ALA A 494 12.13 -23.81 -7.14
N ALA A 495 12.89 -24.06 -8.21
CA ALA A 495 13.59 -23.03 -8.97
C ALA A 495 12.62 -22.06 -9.64
N LEU A 496 11.52 -22.55 -10.21
CA LEU A 496 10.47 -21.71 -10.80
C LEU A 496 9.85 -20.77 -9.75
N ILE A 497 9.39 -21.33 -8.62
CA ILE A 497 8.77 -20.53 -7.56
C ILE A 497 9.79 -19.59 -6.90
N GLY A 498 11.01 -20.07 -6.63
CA GLY A 498 12.09 -19.26 -6.09
C GLY A 498 12.41 -18.07 -7.00
N SER A 499 12.43 -18.28 -8.31
CA SER A 499 12.64 -17.21 -9.30
C SER A 499 11.49 -16.19 -9.31
N LEU A 500 10.24 -16.65 -9.19
CA LEU A 500 9.07 -15.76 -9.09
C LEU A 500 9.10 -14.92 -7.80
N VAL A 501 9.46 -15.53 -6.66
CA VAL A 501 9.61 -14.81 -5.39
C VAL A 501 10.77 -13.82 -5.46
N ALA A 502 11.92 -14.23 -6.01
CA ALA A 502 13.06 -13.34 -6.19
C ALA A 502 12.71 -12.15 -7.11
N TRP A 503 12.05 -12.41 -8.24
CA TRP A 503 11.59 -11.36 -9.15
C TRP A 503 10.57 -10.43 -8.48
N ASN A 504 9.63 -10.96 -7.70
CA ASN A 504 8.71 -10.17 -6.89
C ASN A 504 9.45 -9.23 -5.93
N CYS A 505 10.45 -9.74 -5.21
CA CYS A 505 11.24 -8.93 -4.29
C CYS A 505 12.05 -7.84 -5.02
N VAL A 506 12.73 -8.19 -6.11
CA VAL A 506 13.51 -7.25 -6.92
C VAL A 506 12.63 -6.16 -7.52
N GLN A 507 11.50 -6.54 -8.12
CA GLN A 507 10.55 -5.59 -8.70
C GLN A 507 9.88 -4.73 -7.63
N GLY A 508 9.53 -5.33 -6.50
CA GLY A 508 8.97 -4.65 -5.34
C GLY A 508 9.88 -3.52 -4.86
N TYR A 509 11.14 -3.87 -4.61
CA TYR A 509 12.19 -2.93 -4.25
C TYR A 509 12.40 -1.86 -5.33
N THR A 510 12.50 -2.27 -6.59
CA THR A 510 12.75 -1.36 -7.71
C THR A 510 11.62 -0.35 -7.89
N ASN A 511 10.36 -0.80 -7.87
CA ASN A 511 9.19 0.05 -8.06
C ASN A 511 9.07 1.12 -6.96
N LEU A 512 9.24 0.74 -5.69
CA LEU A 512 9.14 1.70 -4.59
C LEU A 512 10.41 2.54 -4.41
N PHE A 513 11.59 1.93 -4.27
CA PHE A 513 12.79 2.67 -3.84
C PHE A 513 13.57 3.29 -4.99
N LEU A 514 13.62 2.63 -6.16
CA LEU A 514 14.46 3.10 -7.27
C LEU A 514 13.67 3.90 -8.31
N ARG A 515 12.36 3.64 -8.45
CA ARG A 515 11.50 4.32 -9.42
C ARG A 515 10.63 5.38 -8.75
N ALA A 516 9.71 4.99 -7.85
CA ALA A 516 8.83 5.96 -7.19
C ALA A 516 9.63 6.90 -6.25
N GLY A 517 10.43 6.35 -5.35
CA GLY A 517 11.17 7.12 -4.35
C GLY A 517 12.27 8.04 -4.89
N ARG A 518 12.71 7.82 -6.14
CA ARG A 518 13.62 8.73 -6.86
C ARG A 518 12.92 9.59 -7.90
N SER A 519 11.64 9.35 -8.14
CA SER A 519 10.86 10.15 -9.08
C SER A 519 10.37 11.38 -8.36
N GLU A 520 10.80 12.53 -8.86
CA GLU A 520 10.29 13.80 -8.43
C GLU A 520 8.75 13.86 -8.55
N GLN A 521 8.20 13.55 -9.72
CA GLN A 521 6.76 13.62 -9.98
C GLN A 521 5.95 12.78 -8.98
N ALA A 522 6.46 11.61 -8.59
CA ALA A 522 5.84 10.76 -7.58
C ALA A 522 5.95 11.38 -6.17
N MET A 523 7.13 11.89 -5.83
CA MET A 523 7.45 12.48 -4.51
C MET A 523 6.84 13.87 -4.29
N GLN A 524 6.42 14.58 -5.35
CA GLN A 524 5.65 15.83 -5.23
C GLN A 524 4.38 15.65 -4.39
N ASN A 525 3.83 14.44 -4.28
CA ASN A 525 2.65 14.16 -3.44
C ASN A 525 2.93 14.20 -1.93
N PHE A 526 4.20 14.17 -1.52
CA PHE A 526 4.63 14.29 -0.12
C PHE A 526 5.03 15.72 0.26
N GLY A 527 4.54 16.70 -0.50
CA GLY A 527 4.63 18.12 -0.16
C GLY A 527 6.05 18.62 0.06
N PRO A 528 7.02 18.35 -0.83
CA PRO A 528 8.39 18.78 -0.63
C PRO A 528 8.48 20.31 -0.46
N THR A 529 7.76 21.08 -1.28
CA THR A 529 7.73 22.56 -1.17
C THR A 529 7.24 23.03 0.20
N GLN A 530 6.08 22.53 0.66
CA GLN A 530 5.55 22.89 1.97
C GLN A 530 6.42 22.37 3.12
N THR A 531 7.07 21.22 2.92
CA THR A 531 8.03 20.67 3.89
C THR A 531 9.21 21.61 4.06
N ILE A 532 9.84 22.02 2.96
CA ILE A 532 10.98 22.96 2.96
C ILE A 532 10.56 24.28 3.61
N MET A 533 9.43 24.85 3.18
CA MET A 533 8.93 26.11 3.73
C MET A 533 8.67 26.01 5.23
N GLY A 534 7.97 24.96 5.69
CA GLY A 534 7.64 24.79 7.10
C GLY A 534 8.87 24.57 7.98
N MET A 535 9.82 23.75 7.51
CA MET A 535 11.08 23.53 8.20
C MET A 535 11.97 24.78 8.23
N PHE A 536 12.00 25.57 7.13
CA PHE A 536 12.72 26.83 7.09
C PHE A 536 12.12 27.86 8.05
N VAL A 537 10.80 28.02 8.09
CA VAL A 537 10.14 28.90 9.07
C VAL A 537 10.52 28.51 10.50
N ARG A 538 10.64 27.21 10.78
CA ARG A 538 11.01 26.70 12.11
C ARG A 538 12.42 27.12 12.55
N THR A 539 13.35 27.38 11.63
CA THR A 539 14.71 27.84 11.95
C THR A 539 14.78 29.35 12.18
N LEU A 540 13.76 30.12 11.80
CA LEU A 540 13.72 31.56 11.98
C LEU A 540 13.46 31.95 13.45
N PRO A 541 14.05 33.06 13.95
CA PRO A 541 13.82 33.56 15.31
C PRO A 541 12.33 33.69 15.69
N PRO A 542 11.94 33.35 16.94
CA PRO A 542 10.54 33.30 17.38
C PRO A 542 9.88 34.67 17.53
N ASP A 543 10.63 35.76 17.57
CA ASP A 543 10.18 37.14 17.78
C ASP A 543 9.85 37.89 16.47
N GLN A 544 10.21 37.32 15.32
CA GLN A 544 10.04 37.96 14.01
C GLN A 544 8.67 37.68 13.39
N MET A 545 8.09 38.66 12.69
CA MET A 545 6.82 38.49 12.00
C MET A 545 7.04 37.83 10.64
N ILE A 546 6.37 36.72 10.36
CA ILE A 546 6.61 35.90 9.18
C ILE A 546 5.29 35.74 8.41
N TYR A 547 5.32 36.01 7.11
CA TYR A 547 4.20 35.78 6.19
C TYR A 547 4.59 34.66 5.23
N VAL A 548 3.77 33.62 5.14
CA VAL A 548 4.00 32.46 4.28
C VAL A 548 2.88 32.40 3.27
N LEU A 549 3.20 32.70 2.01
CA LEU A 549 2.25 32.56 0.91
C LEU A 549 2.11 31.09 0.52
N HIS A 550 0.88 30.60 0.44
CA HIS A 550 0.62 29.21 0.06
C HIS A 550 -0.63 29.07 -0.81
N THR A 551 -0.66 28.07 -1.68
CA THR A 551 -1.84 27.76 -2.50
C THR A 551 -2.45 26.40 -2.19
N LEU A 552 -1.68 25.48 -1.61
CA LEU A 552 -2.11 24.11 -1.30
C LEU A 552 -1.40 23.59 -0.03
N ARG A 553 -1.99 22.55 0.58
CA ARG A 553 -1.43 21.76 1.69
C ARG A 553 -1.06 22.58 2.93
N ILE A 554 -2.01 23.40 3.38
CA ILE A 554 -1.87 24.24 4.56
C ILE A 554 -1.61 23.42 5.83
N ASP A 555 -2.14 22.19 5.92
CA ASP A 555 -1.98 21.34 7.09
C ASP A 555 -0.53 20.89 7.27
N THR A 556 0.18 20.60 6.17
CA THR A 556 1.63 20.33 6.19
C THR A 556 2.41 21.51 6.77
N LEU A 557 2.10 22.74 6.34
CA LEU A 557 2.73 23.95 6.88
C LEU A 557 2.42 24.12 8.37
N LYS A 558 1.13 24.08 8.75
CA LYS A 558 0.68 24.23 10.15
C LYS A 558 1.35 23.22 11.08
N TYR A 559 1.51 21.98 10.64
CA TYR A 559 2.14 20.95 11.44
C TYR A 559 3.63 21.21 11.65
N LEU A 560 4.37 21.46 10.57
CA LEU A 560 5.83 21.57 10.61
C LEU A 560 6.30 22.87 11.28
N ILE A 561 5.58 23.98 11.06
CA ILE A 561 5.85 25.28 11.69
C ILE A 561 5.61 25.21 13.20
N GLY A 562 4.61 24.45 13.63
CA GLY A 562 4.19 24.38 15.02
C GLY A 562 3.37 25.60 15.44
N ASP A 563 3.23 25.79 16.76
CA ASP A 563 2.45 26.89 17.33
C ASP A 563 3.28 28.17 17.38
N ARG A 564 3.19 28.96 16.30
CA ARG A 564 3.91 30.23 16.13
C ARG A 564 2.93 31.36 15.83
N PRO A 565 2.49 32.15 16.84
CA PRO A 565 1.47 33.18 16.65
C PRO A 565 1.94 34.35 15.75
N ASN A 566 3.24 34.49 15.58
CA ASN A 566 3.91 35.45 14.70
C ASN A 566 3.99 35.00 13.23
N VAL A 567 3.52 33.80 12.89
CA VAL A 567 3.53 33.26 11.53
C VAL A 567 2.12 33.35 10.93
N HIS A 568 1.99 34.09 9.84
CA HIS A 568 0.75 34.27 9.09
C HIS A 568 0.79 33.46 7.80
N LEU A 569 -0.10 32.47 7.69
CA LEU A 569 -0.30 31.71 6.44
C LEU A 569 -1.31 32.46 5.56
N VAL A 570 -0.87 32.90 4.39
CA VAL A 570 -1.65 33.78 3.50
C VAL A 570 -1.93 33.04 2.19
N SER A 571 -3.20 32.80 1.89
CA SER A 571 -3.62 32.10 0.67
C SER A 571 -3.85 33.01 -0.53
N ASP A 572 -4.25 34.25 -0.27
CA ASP A 572 -4.47 35.27 -1.28
C ASP A 572 -3.49 36.43 -1.02
N PRO A 573 -2.47 36.62 -1.86
CA PRO A 573 -1.51 37.72 -1.67
C PRO A 573 -2.12 39.09 -1.90
N SER A 574 -3.27 39.22 -2.58
CA SER A 574 -3.87 40.52 -2.90
C SER A 574 -4.46 41.23 -1.68
N ILE A 575 -4.78 40.49 -0.62
CA ILE A 575 -5.27 41.03 0.64
C ILE A 575 -4.13 41.43 1.61
N LEU A 576 -2.88 41.21 1.22
CA LEU A 576 -1.72 41.57 2.03
C LEU A 576 -1.28 43.00 1.71
N ASP A 577 -1.18 43.86 2.74
CA ASP A 577 -0.51 45.16 2.64
C ASP A 577 1.01 44.95 2.49
N LEU A 578 1.44 44.61 1.28
CA LEU A 578 2.83 44.36 0.93
C LEU A 578 3.73 45.55 1.27
N ASP A 579 3.26 46.77 1.01
CA ASP A 579 4.02 48.00 1.29
C ASP A 579 4.23 48.19 2.80
N GLY A 580 3.18 48.00 3.60
CA GLY A 580 3.27 48.02 5.05
C GLY A 580 4.11 46.90 5.62
N VAL A 581 4.07 45.70 5.01
CA VAL A 581 4.95 44.56 5.36
C VAL A 581 6.42 44.91 5.10
N ILE A 582 6.72 45.53 3.95
CA ILE A 582 8.09 45.88 3.52
C ILE A 582 8.66 47.07 4.32
N LYS A 583 7.86 48.08 4.67
CA LYS A 583 8.33 49.34 5.26
C LYS A 583 8.30 49.38 6.80
N GLY A 584 7.96 48.27 7.47
CA GLY A 584 7.77 48.22 8.92
C GLY A 584 9.08 48.15 9.73
N PRO A 585 9.08 48.64 10.99
CA PRO A 585 10.30 48.77 11.83
C PRO A 585 10.80 47.46 12.46
N LYS A 586 10.32 46.29 11.99
CA LYS A 586 10.71 44.97 12.51
C LYS A 586 11.09 44.06 11.35
N THR A 587 12.14 43.25 11.51
CA THR A 587 12.55 42.23 10.53
C THR A 587 11.37 41.30 10.23
N ARG A 588 10.94 41.29 8.96
CA ARG A 588 9.78 40.53 8.46
C ARG A 588 10.20 39.61 7.33
N TYR A 589 9.72 38.36 7.35
CA TYR A 589 10.03 37.39 6.31
C TYR A 589 8.78 37.14 5.48
N LEU A 590 8.89 37.31 4.15
CA LEU A 590 7.87 36.89 3.20
C LEU A 590 8.37 35.66 2.45
N ILE A 591 7.72 34.53 2.69
CA ILE A 591 8.09 33.25 2.08
C ILE A 591 7.09 32.98 0.96
N MET A 592 7.57 33.00 -0.28
CA MET A 592 6.75 32.76 -1.46
C MET A 592 7.35 31.66 -2.32
N ARG A 593 6.48 30.96 -3.07
CA ARG A 593 6.91 30.23 -4.26
C ARG A 593 7.04 31.24 -5.40
N TYR A 594 8.24 31.40 -5.96
CA TYR A 594 8.47 32.33 -7.09
C TYR A 594 7.65 31.89 -8.33
N PRO A 595 7.01 32.80 -9.09
CA PRO A 595 6.28 32.48 -10.30
C PRO A 595 7.16 32.61 -11.56
N LEU A 596 6.78 31.86 -12.61
CA LEU A 596 7.24 31.92 -14.02
C LEU A 596 8.48 31.10 -14.40
N GLY A 597 8.19 29.97 -15.04
CA GLY A 597 9.09 28.94 -15.52
C GLY A 597 8.54 27.59 -15.07
N ASP A 598 8.15 26.73 -16.00
CA ASP A 598 7.47 25.44 -15.80
C ASP A 598 7.65 24.85 -14.39
N ALA A 599 6.54 24.56 -13.71
CA ALA A 599 6.54 23.82 -12.46
C ALA A 599 7.24 22.47 -12.67
N SER A 600 8.55 22.45 -12.49
CA SER A 600 9.39 21.31 -12.79
C SER A 600 10.66 21.43 -11.97
N GLN A 601 10.93 20.37 -11.21
CA GLN A 601 12.24 20.02 -10.66
C GLN A 601 12.49 20.34 -9.17
N VAL A 602 11.88 19.55 -8.29
CA VAL A 602 12.40 19.16 -6.96
C VAL A 602 13.47 18.08 -7.14
N ALA A 603 14.72 18.48 -7.34
CA ALA A 603 15.88 17.58 -7.28
C ALA A 603 16.77 17.90 -6.06
N ASP A 604 16.53 17.21 -4.94
CA ASP A 604 17.34 17.38 -3.73
C ASP A 604 18.77 16.84 -3.94
N SER A 605 19.79 17.64 -3.59
CA SER A 605 21.22 17.32 -3.76
C SER A 605 21.66 16.07 -2.99
N ARG A 606 20.84 15.57 -2.08
CA ARG A 606 21.05 14.27 -1.41
C ARG A 606 20.77 13.06 -2.31
N PHE A 607 20.03 13.24 -3.41
CA PHE A 607 19.72 12.19 -4.40
C PHE A 607 20.54 12.32 -5.69
N ASP A 608 20.99 13.53 -6.01
CA ASP A 608 21.84 13.87 -7.15
C ASP A 608 22.74 15.05 -6.75
N PRO A 609 23.98 14.81 -6.27
CA PRO A 609 24.85 15.84 -5.70
C PRO A 609 25.22 16.96 -6.69
N ASP A 610 25.03 16.72 -7.99
CA ASP A 610 25.30 17.67 -9.07
C ASP A 610 24.07 18.54 -9.42
N LYS A 611 22.90 18.28 -8.80
CA LYS A 611 21.69 19.09 -8.95
C LYS A 611 21.38 19.86 -7.67
N VAL A 612 21.67 21.15 -7.71
CA VAL A 612 21.32 22.12 -6.66
C VAL A 612 19.94 22.71 -6.99
N ILE A 613 18.94 22.50 -6.14
CA ILE A 613 17.70 23.31 -6.22
C ILE A 613 18.01 24.70 -5.66
N PHE A 614 17.77 25.72 -6.47
CA PHE A 614 17.62 27.08 -5.99
C PHE A 614 16.15 27.31 -5.63
N TYR A 615 15.87 27.38 -4.33
CA TYR A 615 14.73 28.16 -3.87
C TYR A 615 15.24 29.57 -3.61
N THR A 616 14.85 30.53 -4.44
CA THR A 616 15.14 31.93 -4.15
C THR A 616 14.23 32.36 -3.00
N PHE A 617 14.79 32.39 -1.80
CA PHE A 617 14.22 33.13 -0.68
C PHE A 617 14.66 34.57 -0.87
N THR A 618 13.72 35.50 -1.05
CA THR A 618 14.07 36.92 -0.96
C THR A 618 14.32 37.23 0.51
N LEU A 619 15.58 37.10 0.94
CA LEU A 619 16.08 37.64 2.21
C LEU A 619 16.16 39.15 2.05
N TRP A 620 15.25 39.87 2.72
CA TRP A 620 15.30 41.31 2.75
C TRP A 620 16.38 41.80 3.71
N LYS A 621 16.82 43.01 3.38
CA LYS A 621 17.97 43.69 3.95
C LYS A 621 17.65 44.25 5.34
N ASP A 622 18.68 44.51 6.14
CA ASP A 622 18.54 45.22 7.42
C ASP A 622 18.06 46.67 7.20
N ASP A 623 17.83 47.40 8.30
CA ASP A 623 17.39 48.80 8.30
C ASP A 623 18.35 49.76 7.55
N LYS A 624 19.54 49.27 7.14
CA LYS A 624 20.56 49.99 6.37
C LYS A 624 20.67 49.50 4.92
N GLY A 625 19.82 48.58 4.48
CA GLY A 625 19.84 48.08 3.10
C GLY A 625 20.92 47.04 2.80
N GLN A 626 21.50 46.40 3.83
CA GLN A 626 22.49 45.32 3.70
C GLN A 626 21.84 43.93 3.79
N ALA A 627 22.26 42.98 2.93
CA ALA A 627 21.71 41.62 2.93
C ALA A 627 22.05 40.91 4.25
N MET A 628 21.06 40.34 4.93
CA MET A 628 21.30 39.60 6.17
C MET A 628 21.79 38.17 5.86
N PRO A 629 22.88 37.69 6.49
CA PRO A 629 23.34 36.31 6.33
C PRO A 629 22.39 35.31 7.02
N PRO A 630 22.36 34.03 6.58
CA PRO A 630 21.54 33.00 7.22
C PRO A 630 21.97 32.76 8.68
N PRO A 631 21.05 32.33 9.56
CA PRO A 631 21.37 32.10 10.98
C PRO A 631 22.44 31.00 11.12
N GLY A 632 23.61 31.36 11.66
CA GLY A 632 24.75 30.45 11.88
C GLY A 632 25.98 30.69 11.00
N ALA A 633 25.92 31.58 10.00
CA ALA A 633 27.08 32.00 9.22
C ALA A 633 27.79 33.18 9.88
N SER A 634 29.12 33.07 10.08
CA SER A 634 29.93 34.20 10.54
C SER A 634 30.07 35.25 9.42
N PRO A 635 30.16 36.56 9.73
CA PRO A 635 30.31 37.59 8.70
C PRO A 635 31.65 37.39 7.96
N GLY A 636 31.60 36.86 6.73
CA GLY A 636 32.79 36.63 5.91
C GLY A 636 32.79 35.37 5.04
N GLU A 637 31.86 34.41 5.26
CA GLU A 637 31.87 33.12 4.53
C GLU A 637 30.98 33.06 3.27
N VAL A 638 30.42 34.17 2.81
CA VAL A 638 29.67 34.21 1.53
C VAL A 638 30.64 34.63 0.41
N PRO A 639 30.92 33.77 -0.60
CA PRO A 639 31.73 34.20 -1.73
C PRO A 639 30.96 35.26 -2.54
N PRO A 640 31.64 36.30 -3.05
CA PRO A 640 30.98 37.32 -3.84
C PRO A 640 30.33 36.70 -5.09
N LEU A 641 29.08 37.09 -5.35
CA LEU A 641 28.35 36.78 -6.57
C LEU A 641 29.13 37.32 -7.78
N GLY A 642 29.89 36.43 -8.44
CA GLY A 642 30.49 36.71 -9.74
C GLY A 642 29.40 36.88 -10.80
N GLU A 643 29.57 37.88 -11.66
CA GLU A 643 28.69 38.24 -12.76
C GLU A 643 28.28 37.00 -13.59
N LEU A 644 26.97 36.77 -13.68
CA LEU A 644 26.40 35.82 -14.63
C LEU A 644 26.72 36.28 -16.07
N PRO A 645 27.18 35.38 -16.97
CA PRO A 645 27.40 35.75 -18.36
C PRO A 645 26.08 36.12 -19.05
N PRO A 646 26.08 37.02 -20.05
CA PRO A 646 24.86 37.49 -20.70
C PRO A 646 24.12 36.35 -21.42
N LEU A 647 22.79 36.34 -21.31
CA LEU A 647 21.87 35.45 -22.01
C LEU A 647 22.12 35.44 -23.53
N GLY A 648 22.79 34.40 -24.02
CA GLY A 648 22.98 34.11 -25.44
C GLY A 648 21.75 33.43 -26.05
N LYS A 649 21.17 34.11 -27.05
CA LYS A 649 20.28 33.65 -28.13
C LYS A 649 19.86 32.18 -28.11
N THR A 650 18.54 31.98 -28.09
CA THR A 650 17.80 30.74 -28.42
C THR A 650 18.45 29.97 -29.57
N PRO A 651 18.76 28.67 -29.42
CA PRO A 651 19.11 27.85 -30.58
C PRO A 651 17.84 27.60 -31.42
N PRO A 652 17.92 27.66 -32.76
CA PRO A 652 16.75 27.43 -33.60
C PRO A 652 16.28 25.98 -33.48
N ALA A 653 14.97 25.79 -33.58
CA ALA A 653 14.30 24.50 -33.54
C ALA A 653 14.90 23.52 -34.54
N ARG A 654 15.30 22.32 -34.08
CA ARG A 654 15.68 21.20 -34.95
C ARG A 654 14.44 20.75 -35.73
N GLN A 655 14.47 20.90 -37.06
CA GLN A 655 13.56 20.19 -37.94
C GLN A 655 13.83 18.67 -37.86
N PRO A 656 12.79 17.82 -37.91
CA PRO A 656 12.95 16.38 -37.92
C PRO A 656 13.43 15.93 -39.30
N GLY A 657 14.70 15.52 -39.44
CA GLY A 657 15.16 14.93 -40.70
C GLY A 657 16.65 14.87 -41.05
N ALA A 658 17.59 15.24 -40.18
CA ALA A 658 19.02 15.18 -40.52
C ALA A 658 19.79 14.18 -39.63
N GLY A 659 20.45 13.22 -40.28
CA GLY A 659 21.20 12.12 -39.68
C GLY A 659 22.39 12.55 -38.82
N ARG A 660 22.82 11.66 -37.92
CA ARG A 660 24.02 11.82 -37.09
C ARG A 660 25.29 11.81 -37.96
N PRO A 661 26.27 12.69 -37.72
CA PRO A 661 27.63 12.45 -38.19
C PRO A 661 28.34 11.44 -37.24
N PRO A 662 29.26 10.62 -37.77
CA PRO A 662 29.95 9.59 -37.00
C PRO A 662 31.18 10.19 -36.29
N GLY A 663 31.47 9.63 -35.12
CA GLY A 663 32.77 9.76 -34.46
C GLY A 663 32.81 10.81 -33.35
N GLN A 664 32.69 10.34 -32.12
CA GLN A 664 33.76 10.34 -31.11
C GLN A 664 33.19 9.76 -29.79
N PRO A 665 34.07 9.18 -28.95
CA PRO A 665 33.94 7.83 -28.38
C PRO A 665 32.82 7.61 -27.36
#